data_AF-A0A415UDK7-F1
#
_entry.id   AF-A0A415UDK7-F1
#
_cell.length_a   1.000
_cell.length_b   1.000
_cell.length_c   1.000
_cell.angle_alpha   90.00
_cell.angle_beta   90.00
_cell.angle_gamma   90.00
#
_symmetry.space_group_name_H-M   'P 1'
#
loop_
_entity.id
_entity.type
_entity.pdbx_description
1 polymer ?
#
loop_
_entity_poly.entity_id
_entity_poly.type
_entity_poly.pdbx_seq_one_letter_code
_entity_poly.pdbx_strand_id
1 'polypeptide(L)'
;MRMRKKRWLIPLLVLFIGIILPTKAHAMELKDTDESVVKWDTVQTETSTTWEGDPYAEYTFEEEDYNSYNDAVNNLTRYAVDLVGDRKIDCFTGKIPIKIKTDKEIEWNHAHSNSLTQDVEKTALNWVMFGNNISKHELLSFSYSRSSGYENLRDFRLLVNDLKKTDNGYTCTVSICVQYRFDKDFFQKYETGVQNAVKDMDVAGKSDYDKAYAVCKWIGNRKNIKYNLDYAKNQSGMYAMVERQAVCAGMTKLCNYMGRYVGLDVIDEEGATATDRHAWNLMKIDGEWYYSDPTNCKSDISTYESFLQGYDWLRITTTAIDEAYKDDRDTYKTQDLSYLNNHSSCNGNHVWNKGTPKGSAGCVVPLYFTHECKVCHAVWWEYLADPIGHDYVKYKVTQEATCTKPEITKFVCSRFNDDASLDRCDGYPYMEKETAPALGHDWKDNGDGTATCQRDGCGETHTHIWKKTGTVAATCTDTGKTEYTCTVCGQTKTTTIKALGHKYETVSTDDATCTTPKTVHKECTRCHDKKDETSGEALGHNWRTSSDKNSKTCIRCKTTHTHTWDEGKYSVEPTCKDAGKKLFTCTDCGDTKTVAVKSLGHDYQLVRTDPATCTTPAINHYACSRCGDTVDQEDKDHPALGHDWKKNDDGTVTCQRCGQTHEHKWNTEVISKVSCTTDGVTRHTCSICGDTYDDVVKGGHKWTYKKTGTNTSVCLCTVCGKTKEHNFSIFSDKESEKKDPTCTKAGMVVATCADCGRRRWVYDETRPALGHDWKDNGDGTATCQREGCGKSHTHTLDEGEVTKKPSCEEKGVKTYRCTETNCNYTKTEDIAATGHTWDTGKTTTKASCDHTGVKTYTCKTCGDTRTETIAMLEHTWDDGQVTTKPTCTKKGIRTYTCKVCKATKTADIEATGHDYKVKDHKDATCTEDGYTTSVCKNCGDEKKETIKATGHQHTEVRGAKKATCIEEGYTGDTYCTDCENMISTGKKIEKTDHTWDNGVVSKDPTCTEKGSKTYTCAVCRETKTEEIPATGHQNKEVRDKKAATCTKAGYTGDTYCKDCGELLKTGKETDALGHTWGKGKVTRKSTYTAAGQITYTCSRCGKKRVITTKKLFYPKAGTKYTVAGCQYKVIKAGAEVSLVGTNKNAKSVTIPAVIKVKGVTYKVTSIGTKAFNGSKKLTKVTVGANIKKISNNAFFKCKSLKTVTIKSVLLTKKTASKRAFKGISRKMVMKVPKKMKKVYVKIFKGLKVK
;
A
#
# COMPACT_ATOMS: atom_id res chain seq x y z
N MET A 1 42.21 25.83 10.44
CA MET A 1 42.01 27.29 10.52
C MET A 1 41.12 27.76 9.38
N ARG A 2 40.20 28.67 9.70
CA ARG A 2 39.30 29.41 8.80
C ARG A 2 40.06 30.05 7.63
N MET A 3 39.42 30.17 6.45
CA MET A 3 39.01 31.48 5.95
C MET A 3 38.02 31.39 4.77
N ARG A 4 37.15 32.39 4.74
CA ARG A 4 35.93 32.61 3.95
C ARG A 4 36.13 33.96 3.20
N LYS A 5 35.49 34.11 2.04
CA LYS A 5 35.20 35.38 1.28
C LYS A 5 36.41 35.97 0.51
N LYS A 6 36.30 36.63 -0.64
CA LYS A 6 35.27 37.50 -1.30
C LYS A 6 35.33 37.28 -2.84
N ARG A 7 34.24 37.22 -3.62
CA ARG A 7 33.34 38.30 -4.11
C ARG A 7 34.03 39.35 -5.02
N TRP A 8 33.68 39.32 -6.30
CA TRP A 8 33.52 40.50 -7.18
C TRP A 8 32.12 40.42 -7.81
N LEU A 9 31.46 41.58 -7.93
CA LEU A 9 30.04 41.79 -8.24
C LEU A 9 29.94 43.00 -9.20
N ILE A 10 29.06 42.90 -10.22
CA ILE A 10 28.20 43.97 -10.83
C ILE A 10 28.85 44.88 -11.93
N PRO A 11 28.13 45.46 -12.94
CA PRO A 11 26.84 45.14 -13.62
C PRO A 11 26.85 45.29 -15.18
N LEU A 12 25.82 44.75 -15.86
CA LEU A 12 25.08 45.51 -16.88
C LEU A 12 23.60 45.08 -16.89
N LEU A 13 22.75 46.08 -16.74
CA LEU A 13 21.30 46.06 -16.55
C LEU A 13 20.52 45.67 -17.82
N VAL A 14 19.51 44.84 -17.63
CA VAL A 14 18.09 45.16 -17.85
C VAL A 14 17.72 45.62 -19.26
N LEU A 15 17.21 44.67 -20.03
CA LEU A 15 16.05 44.84 -20.90
C LEU A 15 15.56 43.44 -21.29
N PHE A 16 14.32 43.16 -20.89
CA PHE A 16 13.41 42.06 -21.24
C PHE A 16 12.84 41.29 -20.04
N ILE A 17 11.79 41.91 -19.46
CA ILE A 17 10.47 41.32 -19.14
C ILE A 17 10.53 40.05 -18.24
N GLY A 18 10.16 40.07 -16.95
CA GLY A 18 8.92 40.65 -16.44
C GLY A 18 7.71 39.76 -16.73
N ILE A 19 7.71 38.52 -16.23
CA ILE A 19 6.54 37.73 -15.77
C ILE A 19 7.12 36.51 -15.03
N ILE A 20 6.94 36.47 -13.72
CA ILE A 20 7.09 35.25 -12.92
C ILE A 20 5.86 34.40 -13.24
N LEU A 21 6.02 33.35 -14.05
CA LEU A 21 5.10 32.22 -14.06
C LEU A 21 5.69 31.14 -13.16
N PRO A 22 4.90 30.55 -12.23
CA PRO A 22 5.36 29.42 -11.45
C PRO A 22 5.74 28.29 -12.41
N THR A 23 6.91 27.70 -12.19
CA THR A 23 7.38 26.52 -12.91
C THR A 23 6.28 25.47 -12.90
N LYS A 24 5.66 25.22 -14.07
CA LYS A 24 4.86 24.02 -14.29
C LYS A 24 5.76 22.83 -13.99
N ALA A 25 5.52 22.20 -12.84
CA ALA A 25 5.93 20.84 -12.57
C ALA A 25 5.64 20.05 -13.84
N HIS A 26 6.66 19.42 -14.41
CA HIS A 26 6.46 18.45 -15.46
C HIS A 26 5.76 17.27 -14.80
N ALA A 27 4.43 17.34 -14.71
CA ALA A 27 3.57 16.21 -14.44
C ALA A 27 3.75 15.28 -15.63
N MET A 28 4.70 14.36 -15.49
CA MET A 28 4.92 13.27 -16.40
C MET A 28 3.65 12.43 -16.38
N GLU A 29 2.90 12.42 -17.49
CA GLU A 29 1.62 11.70 -17.59
C GLU A 29 1.79 10.23 -17.15
N LEU A 30 1.04 9.89 -16.10
CA LEU A 30 0.82 8.52 -15.61
C LEU A 30 0.11 7.71 -16.71
N LYS A 31 0.86 6.90 -17.45
CA LYS A 31 0.34 6.05 -18.55
C LYS A 31 -0.52 4.84 -18.10
N ASP A 32 -1.10 4.87 -16.90
CA ASP A 32 -1.83 3.72 -16.33
C ASP A 32 -3.18 4.10 -15.71
N THR A 33 -3.73 5.27 -16.05
CA THR A 33 -5.07 5.68 -15.61
C THR A 33 -6.09 5.19 -16.64
N ASP A 34 -7.06 4.40 -16.19
CA ASP A 34 -8.30 4.21 -16.95
C ASP A 34 -8.99 5.58 -17.11
N GLU A 35 -9.75 5.79 -18.20
CA GLU A 35 -10.56 7.00 -18.33
C GLU A 35 -11.59 7.03 -17.18
N SER A 36 -11.55 8.09 -16.36
CA SER A 36 -12.48 8.30 -15.24
C SER A 36 -13.93 8.19 -15.73
N VAL A 37 -14.77 7.46 -15.00
CA VAL A 37 -16.21 7.37 -15.29
C VAL A 37 -16.98 8.61 -14.81
N VAL A 38 -16.32 9.48 -14.04
CA VAL A 38 -16.92 10.69 -13.48
C VAL A 38 -17.04 11.76 -14.56
N LYS A 39 -18.28 12.16 -14.87
CA LYS A 39 -18.57 13.24 -15.82
C LYS A 39 -18.48 14.60 -15.12
N TRP A 40 -17.28 15.15 -15.02
CA TRP A 40 -17.05 16.42 -14.34
C TRP A 40 -17.70 17.63 -15.04
N ASP A 41 -17.95 17.53 -16.34
CA ASP A 41 -18.49 18.58 -17.21
C ASP A 41 -20.01 18.80 -17.03
N THR A 42 -20.71 17.86 -16.39
CA THR A 42 -22.15 17.94 -16.11
C THR A 42 -22.45 18.21 -14.63
N VAL A 43 -21.42 18.41 -13.80
CA VAL A 43 -21.57 18.51 -12.35
C VAL A 43 -22.00 19.90 -11.89
N GLN A 44 -22.97 19.96 -11.00
CA GLN A 44 -23.28 21.19 -10.27
C GLN A 44 -22.35 21.28 -9.06
N THR A 45 -21.66 22.42 -8.90
CA THR A 45 -20.70 22.61 -7.81
C THR A 45 -21.16 23.73 -6.88
N GLU A 46 -21.18 23.44 -5.59
CA GLU A 46 -21.34 24.43 -4.52
C GLU A 46 -20.07 24.43 -3.68
N THR A 47 -19.46 25.60 -3.48
CA THR A 47 -18.25 25.73 -2.65
C THR A 47 -18.57 26.47 -1.37
N SER A 48 -18.11 25.94 -0.25
CA SER A 48 -18.18 26.58 1.06
C SER A 48 -16.85 26.43 1.80
N THR A 49 -16.79 26.98 3.01
CA THR A 49 -15.64 26.84 3.91
C THR A 49 -16.07 26.05 5.14
N THR A 50 -15.23 25.10 5.55
CA THR A 50 -15.44 24.36 6.79
C THR A 50 -15.27 25.28 8.01
N TRP A 51 -15.65 24.80 9.19
CA TRP A 51 -15.44 25.50 10.47
C TRP A 51 -13.96 25.69 10.82
N GLU A 52 -13.06 24.87 10.24
CA GLU A 52 -11.60 25.02 10.34
C GLU A 52 -11.05 26.03 9.31
N GLY A 53 -11.89 26.58 8.43
CA GLY A 53 -11.53 27.55 7.39
C GLY A 53 -11.05 26.94 6.07
N ASP A 54 -11.12 25.61 5.93
CA ASP A 54 -10.68 24.92 4.72
C ASP A 54 -11.74 24.97 3.60
N PRO A 55 -11.33 25.13 2.34
CA PRO A 55 -12.26 25.12 1.21
C PRO A 55 -12.84 23.71 1.00
N TYR A 56 -14.17 23.64 0.95
CA TYR A 56 -14.95 22.42 0.75
C TYR A 56 -15.87 22.57 -0.46
N ALA A 57 -15.96 21.55 -1.29
CA ALA A 57 -16.85 21.54 -2.46
C ALA A 57 -17.88 20.41 -2.37
N GLU A 58 -19.11 20.71 -2.73
CA GLU A 58 -20.13 19.72 -2.99
C GLU A 58 -20.37 19.61 -4.49
N TYR A 59 -20.31 18.39 -4.99
CA TYR A 59 -20.48 18.04 -6.39
C TYR A 59 -21.75 17.23 -6.54
N THR A 60 -22.77 17.76 -7.22
CA THR A 60 -23.99 17.02 -7.52
C THR A 60 -23.95 16.52 -8.97
N PHE A 61 -23.96 15.20 -9.12
CA PHE A 61 -23.86 14.50 -10.40
C PHE A 61 -25.25 14.20 -10.99
N GLU A 62 -25.27 13.82 -12.27
CA GLU A 62 -26.49 13.36 -12.94
C GLU A 62 -27.03 12.07 -12.30
N GLU A 63 -28.34 11.85 -12.43
CA GLU A 63 -28.99 10.64 -11.92
C GLU A 63 -28.55 9.40 -12.72
N GLU A 64 -28.19 8.32 -12.02
CA GLU A 64 -27.77 7.06 -12.63
C GLU A 64 -28.77 5.92 -12.36
N ASP A 65 -29.06 5.12 -13.39
CA ASP A 65 -30.01 4.00 -13.34
C ASP A 65 -29.28 2.65 -13.34
N TYR A 66 -29.51 1.84 -12.30
CA TYR A 66 -28.94 0.50 -12.14
C TYR A 66 -29.99 -0.59 -12.27
N ASN A 67 -29.72 -1.59 -13.12
CA ASN A 67 -30.63 -2.69 -13.37
C ASN A 67 -30.51 -3.85 -12.36
N SER A 68 -29.51 -3.83 -11.49
CA SER A 68 -29.35 -4.80 -10.40
C SER A 68 -28.56 -4.20 -9.23
N TYR A 69 -28.70 -4.80 -8.05
CA TYR A 69 -27.92 -4.42 -6.85
C TYR A 69 -26.40 -4.54 -7.07
N ASN A 70 -25.95 -5.64 -7.70
CA ASN A 70 -24.53 -5.85 -7.96
C ASN A 70 -23.97 -4.86 -9.00
N ASP A 71 -24.77 -4.44 -9.97
CA ASP A 71 -24.37 -3.38 -10.91
C ASP A 71 -24.22 -2.05 -10.15
N ALA A 72 -25.16 -1.72 -9.26
CA ALA A 72 -25.06 -0.53 -8.42
C ALA A 72 -23.78 -0.55 -7.58
N VAL A 73 -23.50 -1.65 -6.86
CA VAL A 73 -22.28 -1.77 -6.04
C VAL A 73 -21.02 -1.57 -6.87
N ASN A 74 -20.85 -2.29 -7.98
CA ASN A 74 -19.62 -2.21 -8.77
C ASN A 74 -19.41 -0.83 -9.41
N ASN A 75 -20.47 -0.21 -9.95
CA ASN A 75 -20.35 1.10 -10.60
C ASN A 75 -20.17 2.22 -9.58
N LEU A 76 -20.86 2.17 -8.44
CA LEU A 76 -20.66 3.12 -7.34
C LEU A 76 -19.26 2.99 -6.73
N THR A 77 -18.73 1.77 -6.58
CA THR A 77 -17.33 1.57 -6.17
C THR A 77 -16.38 2.21 -7.18
N ARG A 78 -16.60 2.01 -8.48
CA ARG A 78 -15.76 2.63 -9.51
C ARG A 78 -15.82 4.16 -9.44
N TYR A 79 -17.01 4.72 -9.27
CA TYR A 79 -17.22 6.16 -9.10
C TYR A 79 -16.47 6.69 -7.87
N ALA A 80 -16.56 6.00 -6.73
CA ALA A 80 -15.87 6.40 -5.49
C ALA A 80 -14.35 6.39 -5.64
N VAL A 81 -13.81 5.35 -6.27
CA VAL A 81 -12.35 5.23 -6.48
C VAL A 81 -11.86 6.27 -7.50
N ASP A 82 -12.63 6.56 -8.56
CA ASP A 82 -12.29 7.62 -9.53
C ASP A 82 -12.35 9.01 -8.91
N LEU A 83 -13.35 9.31 -8.07
CA LEU A 83 -13.41 10.57 -7.34
C LEU A 83 -12.16 10.79 -6.46
N VAL A 84 -11.71 9.72 -5.79
CA VAL A 84 -10.47 9.76 -4.99
C VAL A 84 -9.22 9.87 -5.87
N GLY A 85 -9.21 9.26 -7.05
CA GLY A 85 -8.11 9.44 -8.02
C GLY A 85 -8.05 10.88 -8.54
N ASP A 86 -9.17 11.41 -9.01
CA ASP A 86 -9.26 12.69 -9.72
C ASP A 86 -8.89 13.89 -8.84
N ARG A 87 -9.16 13.82 -7.53
CA ARG A 87 -8.78 14.78 -6.49
C ARG A 87 -8.85 16.25 -6.97
N LYS A 88 -10.06 16.74 -7.24
CA LYS A 88 -10.28 18.13 -7.69
C LYS A 88 -9.96 19.15 -6.60
N ILE A 89 -10.28 18.82 -5.35
CA ILE A 89 -10.02 19.61 -4.15
C ILE A 89 -9.72 18.67 -2.97
N ASP A 90 -9.12 19.20 -1.90
CA ASP A 90 -8.66 18.40 -0.75
C ASP A 90 -9.79 18.00 0.23
N CYS A 91 -10.97 18.61 0.11
CA CYS A 91 -12.15 18.25 0.89
C CYS A 91 -13.42 18.41 0.03
N PHE A 92 -14.15 17.32 -0.22
CA PHE A 92 -15.38 17.40 -1.01
C PHE A 92 -16.38 16.28 -0.71
N THR A 93 -17.62 16.50 -1.15
CA THR A 93 -18.66 15.47 -1.19
C THR A 93 -19.24 15.34 -2.59
N GLY A 94 -19.21 14.13 -3.15
CA GLY A 94 -19.87 13.79 -4.41
C GLY A 94 -21.26 13.18 -4.17
N LYS A 95 -22.32 13.89 -4.54
CA LYS A 95 -23.73 13.47 -4.43
C LYS A 95 -24.19 12.89 -5.76
N ILE A 96 -24.58 11.62 -5.77
CA ILE A 96 -25.01 10.87 -6.95
C ILE A 96 -26.45 10.40 -6.71
N PRO A 97 -27.46 11.05 -7.33
CA PRO A 97 -28.82 10.53 -7.35
C PRO A 97 -28.86 9.20 -8.12
N ILE A 98 -29.53 8.19 -7.59
CA ILE A 98 -29.57 6.86 -8.22
C ILE A 98 -30.94 6.20 -8.12
N LYS A 99 -31.23 5.35 -9.11
CA LYS A 99 -32.33 4.37 -9.07
C LYS A 99 -31.76 2.96 -9.19
N ILE A 100 -32.15 2.06 -8.30
CA ILE A 100 -31.67 0.67 -8.29
C ILE A 100 -32.87 -0.27 -8.40
N LYS A 101 -32.87 -1.14 -9.41
CA LYS A 101 -33.80 -2.28 -9.48
C LYS A 101 -33.25 -3.45 -8.68
N THR A 102 -33.96 -3.88 -7.65
CA THR A 102 -33.51 -4.98 -6.78
C THR A 102 -34.62 -5.51 -5.89
N ASP A 103 -34.62 -6.83 -5.68
CA ASP A 103 -35.45 -7.51 -4.67
C ASP A 103 -34.74 -7.62 -3.32
N LYS A 104 -33.41 -7.37 -3.29
CA LYS A 104 -32.60 -7.34 -2.05
C LYS A 104 -32.97 -6.11 -1.23
N GLU A 105 -33.32 -6.34 0.03
CA GLU A 105 -33.64 -5.28 0.98
C GLU A 105 -32.40 -4.49 1.41
N ILE A 106 -32.52 -3.16 1.41
CA ILE A 106 -31.47 -2.24 1.89
C ILE A 106 -31.80 -1.87 3.33
N GLU A 107 -31.19 -2.58 4.28
CA GLU A 107 -31.42 -2.41 5.72
C GLU A 107 -30.44 -1.42 6.34
N TRP A 108 -30.94 -0.62 7.29
CA TRP A 108 -30.12 0.23 8.16
C TRP A 108 -29.63 -0.59 9.35
N ASN A 109 -28.32 -0.58 9.60
CA ASN A 109 -27.75 -1.24 10.77
C ASN A 109 -27.75 -0.30 12.00
N HIS A 110 -27.41 -0.85 13.17
CA HIS A 110 -27.28 -0.11 14.43
C HIS A 110 -26.15 0.95 14.45
N ALA A 111 -25.37 1.09 13.38
CA ALA A 111 -24.22 1.99 13.26
C ALA A 111 -24.43 3.12 12.23
N HIS A 112 -25.68 3.42 11.84
CA HIS A 112 -26.02 4.47 10.86
C HIS A 112 -25.43 4.27 9.44
N SER A 113 -25.06 3.04 9.07
CA SER A 113 -24.73 2.68 7.68
C SER A 113 -25.71 1.63 7.16
N ASN A 114 -25.97 1.56 5.85
CA ASN A 114 -26.80 0.49 5.29
C ASN A 114 -25.97 -0.54 4.51
N SER A 115 -26.61 -1.64 4.13
CA SER A 115 -25.98 -2.73 3.38
C SER A 115 -25.34 -2.29 2.05
N LEU A 116 -25.88 -1.29 1.36
CA LEU A 116 -25.31 -0.77 0.11
C LEU A 116 -24.00 -0.03 0.35
N THR A 117 -23.96 0.86 1.35
CA THR A 117 -22.71 1.53 1.77
C THR A 117 -21.61 0.53 2.08
N GLN A 118 -21.92 -0.47 2.92
CA GLN A 118 -20.94 -1.46 3.36
C GLN A 118 -20.42 -2.31 2.20
N ASP A 119 -21.29 -2.73 1.29
CA ASP A 119 -20.91 -3.53 0.13
C ASP A 119 -20.03 -2.73 -0.83
N VAL A 120 -20.29 -1.43 -1.03
CA VAL A 120 -19.48 -0.54 -1.86
C VAL A 120 -18.11 -0.29 -1.24
N GLU A 121 -18.04 0.07 0.06
CA GLU A 121 -16.79 0.33 0.77
C GLU A 121 -15.92 -0.94 0.86
N LYS A 122 -16.52 -2.10 1.16
CA LYS A 122 -15.82 -3.38 1.18
C LYS A 122 -15.29 -3.75 -0.20
N THR A 123 -16.04 -3.46 -1.27
CA THR A 123 -15.59 -3.69 -2.63
C THR A 123 -14.44 -2.75 -3.00
N ALA A 124 -14.50 -1.47 -2.61
CA ALA A 124 -13.42 -0.51 -2.80
C ALA A 124 -12.12 -0.95 -2.08
N LEU A 125 -12.23 -1.33 -0.81
CA LEU A 125 -11.12 -1.85 -0.02
C LEU A 125 -10.49 -3.10 -0.64
N ASN A 126 -11.32 -4.05 -1.10
CA ASN A 126 -10.84 -5.22 -1.82
C ASN A 126 -10.11 -4.84 -3.12
N TRP A 127 -10.55 -3.80 -3.83
CA TRP A 127 -9.85 -3.33 -5.02
C TRP A 127 -8.50 -2.71 -4.69
N VAL A 128 -8.44 -1.88 -3.65
CA VAL A 128 -7.19 -1.24 -3.18
C VAL A 128 -6.18 -2.27 -2.65
N MET A 129 -6.64 -3.37 -2.04
CA MET A 129 -5.76 -4.41 -1.48
C MET A 129 -5.35 -5.48 -2.50
N PHE A 130 -6.28 -5.94 -3.34
CA PHE A 130 -6.12 -7.16 -4.17
C PHE A 130 -6.66 -7.01 -5.61
N GLY A 131 -7.17 -5.84 -5.97
CA GLY A 131 -7.93 -5.64 -7.20
C GLY A 131 -7.07 -5.44 -8.44
N ASN A 132 -7.58 -5.92 -9.58
CA ASN A 132 -7.07 -5.56 -10.91
C ASN A 132 -7.86 -4.41 -11.56
N ASN A 133 -8.86 -3.86 -10.87
CA ASN A 133 -9.75 -2.80 -11.35
C ASN A 133 -9.40 -1.44 -10.71
N ILE A 134 -8.14 -1.24 -10.32
CA ILE A 134 -7.66 0.01 -9.74
C ILE A 134 -6.39 0.44 -10.49
N SER A 135 -6.29 1.72 -10.84
CA SER A 135 -5.05 2.24 -11.42
C SER A 135 -3.97 2.37 -10.36
N LYS A 136 -2.71 2.46 -10.78
CA LYS A 136 -1.60 2.71 -9.86
C LYS A 136 -1.71 4.06 -9.15
N HIS A 137 -2.27 5.06 -9.83
CA HIS A 137 -2.53 6.38 -9.25
C HIS A 137 -3.58 6.28 -8.14
N GLU A 138 -4.74 5.69 -8.43
CA GLU A 138 -5.80 5.46 -7.45
C GLU A 138 -5.29 4.68 -6.24
N LEU A 139 -4.51 3.62 -6.44
CA LEU A 139 -3.94 2.84 -5.35
C LEU A 139 -3.12 3.70 -4.38
N LEU A 140 -2.30 4.62 -4.91
CA LEU A 140 -1.52 5.55 -4.11
C LEU A 140 -2.40 6.64 -3.50
N SER A 141 -3.45 7.10 -4.18
CA SER A 141 -4.42 8.08 -3.64
C SER A 141 -5.15 7.56 -2.40
N PHE A 142 -5.39 6.25 -2.30
CA PHE A 142 -5.89 5.65 -1.05
C PHE A 142 -4.79 5.41 -0.01
N SER A 143 -3.61 4.92 -0.42
CA SER A 143 -2.50 4.53 0.50
C SER A 143 -3.01 3.80 1.74
N TYR A 144 -3.74 2.70 1.51
CA TYR A 144 -4.43 1.95 2.56
C TYR A 144 -3.57 0.83 3.14
N SER A 145 -3.52 0.74 4.46
CA SER A 145 -2.91 -0.35 5.22
C SER A 145 -3.96 -1.05 6.09
N ARG A 146 -3.86 -2.36 6.26
CA ARG A 146 -4.85 -3.10 7.07
C ARG A 146 -4.73 -2.74 8.55
N SER A 147 -3.52 -2.53 9.07
CA SER A 147 -3.32 -2.23 10.49
C SER A 147 -3.75 -0.82 10.90
N SER A 148 -3.78 0.13 9.97
CA SER A 148 -3.92 1.56 10.28
C SER A 148 -4.88 2.35 9.36
N GLY A 149 -5.55 1.69 8.43
CA GLY A 149 -6.52 2.32 7.54
C GLY A 149 -5.88 3.14 6.41
N TYR A 150 -6.59 4.17 5.95
CA TYR A 150 -6.10 5.09 4.92
C TYR A 150 -5.07 6.05 5.49
N GLU A 151 -3.90 6.13 4.86
CA GLU A 151 -2.88 7.09 5.27
C GLU A 151 -3.07 8.45 4.61
N ASN A 152 -3.44 8.46 3.32
CA ASN A 152 -3.63 9.69 2.55
C ASN A 152 -5.01 10.34 2.78
N LEU A 153 -6.00 9.57 3.25
CA LEU A 153 -7.36 10.05 3.51
C LEU A 153 -7.57 10.22 5.01
N ARG A 154 -7.97 11.42 5.45
CA ARG A 154 -8.47 11.68 6.80
C ARG A 154 -9.88 11.13 6.98
N ASP A 155 -10.68 11.22 5.93
CA ASP A 155 -12.04 10.72 5.89
C ASP A 155 -12.39 10.18 4.49
N PHE A 156 -13.00 9.00 4.46
CA PHE A 156 -13.57 8.38 3.26
C PHE A 156 -14.81 7.59 3.69
N ARG A 157 -15.98 8.14 3.37
CA ARG A 157 -17.27 7.57 3.81
C ARG A 157 -18.29 7.63 2.70
N LEU A 158 -19.10 6.58 2.59
CA LEU A 158 -20.29 6.57 1.77
C LEU A 158 -21.57 6.68 2.62
N LEU A 159 -22.44 7.61 2.24
CA LEU A 159 -23.73 7.82 2.89
C LEU A 159 -24.83 7.67 1.87
N VAL A 160 -25.90 6.98 2.23
CA VAL A 160 -27.12 6.94 1.41
C VAL A 160 -28.14 7.87 2.06
N ASN A 161 -28.56 8.86 1.30
CA ASN A 161 -29.55 9.84 1.70
C ASN A 161 -30.86 9.59 0.95
N ASP A 162 -31.98 9.99 1.54
CA ASP A 162 -33.31 9.98 0.90
C ASP A 162 -33.73 8.61 0.33
N LEU A 163 -33.40 7.52 1.02
CA LEU A 163 -33.75 6.16 0.58
C LEU A 163 -35.28 5.97 0.54
N LYS A 164 -35.81 5.80 -0.67
CA LYS A 164 -37.25 5.58 -0.93
C LYS A 164 -37.44 4.27 -1.69
N LYS A 165 -38.36 3.44 -1.22
CA LYS A 165 -38.74 2.19 -1.89
C LYS A 165 -39.68 2.50 -3.07
N THR A 166 -39.51 1.79 -4.16
CA THR A 166 -40.36 1.86 -5.37
C THR A 166 -40.90 0.47 -5.70
N ASP A 167 -41.83 0.39 -6.65
CA ASP A 167 -42.49 -0.88 -7.05
C ASP A 167 -41.49 -1.99 -7.43
N ASN A 168 -40.30 -1.63 -7.95
CA ASN A 168 -39.29 -2.57 -8.45
C ASN A 168 -37.88 -2.34 -7.85
N GLY A 169 -37.75 -1.68 -6.69
CA GLY A 169 -36.45 -1.44 -6.04
C GLY A 169 -36.40 -0.16 -5.21
N TYR A 170 -35.36 0.66 -5.36
CA TYR A 170 -35.12 1.86 -4.54
C TYR A 170 -34.64 3.07 -5.35
N THR A 171 -34.98 4.28 -4.88
CA THR A 171 -34.36 5.54 -5.30
C THR A 171 -33.71 6.20 -4.11
N CYS A 172 -32.49 6.70 -4.26
CA CYS A 172 -31.75 7.38 -3.18
C CYS A 172 -30.65 8.28 -3.75
N THR A 173 -30.00 9.07 -2.89
CA THR A 173 -28.81 9.83 -3.25
C THR A 173 -27.61 9.27 -2.49
N VAL A 174 -26.59 8.80 -3.20
CA VAL A 174 -25.34 8.33 -2.60
C VAL A 174 -24.37 9.50 -2.51
N SER A 175 -23.93 9.83 -1.30
CA SER A 175 -22.92 10.84 -1.02
C SER A 175 -21.59 10.19 -0.69
N ILE A 176 -20.56 10.55 -1.43
CA ILE A 176 -19.18 10.06 -1.26
C ILE A 176 -18.37 11.22 -0.70
N CYS A 177 -18.05 11.14 0.59
CA CYS A 177 -17.32 12.19 1.30
C CYS A 177 -15.84 11.83 1.34
N VAL A 178 -14.98 12.75 0.89
CA VAL A 178 -13.53 12.56 0.83
C VAL A 178 -12.82 13.76 1.43
N GLN A 179 -11.95 13.51 2.41
CA GLN A 179 -11.04 14.49 2.97
C GLN A 179 -9.62 13.94 2.97
N TYR A 180 -8.70 14.64 2.30
CA TYR A 180 -7.29 14.25 2.27
C TYR A 180 -6.56 14.72 3.53
N ARG A 181 -5.62 13.90 4.01
CA ARG A 181 -4.75 14.24 5.15
C ARG A 181 -3.59 15.15 4.73
N PHE A 182 -3.14 15.00 3.50
CA PHE A 182 -1.99 15.71 2.95
C PHE A 182 -2.42 16.57 1.78
N ASP A 183 -1.76 17.70 1.57
CA ASP A 183 -1.97 18.54 0.40
C ASP A 183 -1.46 17.89 -0.91
N LYS A 184 -1.75 18.54 -2.03
CA LYS A 184 -1.44 18.02 -3.37
C LYS A 184 0.06 17.95 -3.66
N ASP A 185 0.86 18.86 -3.10
CA ASP A 185 2.31 18.91 -3.31
C ASP A 185 3.01 17.75 -2.58
N PHE A 186 2.64 17.50 -1.32
CA PHE A 186 3.13 16.35 -0.57
C PHE A 186 2.78 15.03 -1.28
N PHE A 187 1.53 14.90 -1.72
CA PHE A 187 1.10 13.70 -2.44
C PHE A 187 1.87 13.50 -3.75
N GLN A 188 2.12 14.56 -4.52
CA GLN A 188 2.89 14.48 -5.76
C GLN A 188 4.35 14.06 -5.51
N LYS A 189 4.96 14.53 -4.42
CA LYS A 189 6.30 14.07 -3.99
C LYS A 189 6.31 12.59 -3.62
N TYR A 190 5.31 12.15 -2.86
CA TYR A 190 5.13 10.74 -2.49
C TYR A 190 4.97 9.86 -3.73
N GLU A 191 4.03 10.19 -4.61
CA GLU A 191 3.75 9.42 -5.81
C GLU A 191 4.96 9.34 -6.75
N THR A 192 5.61 10.47 -7.01
CA THR A 192 6.84 10.53 -7.82
C THR A 192 7.96 9.71 -7.17
N GLY A 193 8.06 9.76 -5.84
CA GLY A 193 9.01 8.95 -5.06
C GLY A 193 8.83 7.45 -5.29
N VAL A 194 7.59 6.96 -5.19
CA VAL A 194 7.25 5.56 -5.45
C VAL A 194 7.54 5.17 -6.90
N GLN A 195 7.16 6.00 -7.87
CA GLN A 195 7.43 5.74 -9.29
C GLN A 195 8.93 5.61 -9.57
N ASN A 196 9.74 6.52 -9.04
CA ASN A 196 11.19 6.51 -9.22
C ASN A 196 11.81 5.29 -8.53
N ALA A 197 11.39 4.97 -7.30
CA ALA A 197 11.84 3.76 -6.62
C ALA A 197 11.58 2.50 -7.46
N VAL A 198 10.36 2.35 -8.00
CA VAL A 198 9.98 1.19 -8.81
C VAL A 198 10.76 1.12 -10.13
N LYS A 199 11.08 2.27 -10.75
CA LYS A 199 11.99 2.33 -11.90
C LYS A 199 13.40 1.87 -11.53
N ASP A 200 13.93 2.32 -10.40
CA ASP A 200 15.27 1.94 -9.92
C ASP A 200 15.41 0.43 -9.66
N MET A 201 14.31 -0.24 -9.30
CA MET A 201 14.28 -1.69 -9.07
C MET A 201 14.24 -2.54 -10.36
N ASP A 202 13.92 -1.93 -11.51
CA ASP A 202 13.77 -2.61 -12.81
C ASP A 202 12.89 -3.87 -12.75
N VAL A 203 11.68 -3.76 -12.21
CA VAL A 203 10.81 -4.93 -11.91
C VAL A 203 9.89 -5.36 -13.06
N ALA A 204 9.98 -4.71 -14.21
CA ALA A 204 9.13 -5.00 -15.36
C ALA A 204 9.41 -6.39 -15.93
N GLY A 205 8.37 -7.21 -16.08
CA GLY A 205 8.48 -8.58 -16.61
C GLY A 205 9.16 -9.60 -15.68
N LYS A 206 9.59 -9.19 -14.49
CA LYS A 206 10.17 -10.08 -13.47
C LYS A 206 9.08 -10.94 -12.79
N SER A 207 9.50 -12.04 -12.17
CA SER A 207 8.60 -12.93 -11.42
C SER A 207 8.04 -12.26 -10.16
N ASP A 208 6.96 -12.79 -9.60
CA ASP A 208 6.39 -12.27 -8.35
C ASP A 208 7.43 -12.29 -7.21
N TYR A 209 8.28 -13.31 -7.18
CA TYR A 209 9.37 -13.43 -6.21
C TYR A 209 10.40 -12.31 -6.38
N ASP A 210 10.87 -12.09 -7.62
CA ASP A 210 11.88 -11.08 -7.91
C ASP A 210 11.36 -9.66 -7.63
N LYS A 211 10.07 -9.42 -7.89
CA LYS A 211 9.39 -8.16 -7.54
C LYS A 211 9.36 -7.97 -6.03
N ALA A 212 8.90 -8.98 -5.30
CA ALA A 212 8.79 -8.93 -3.84
C ALA A 212 10.17 -8.69 -3.21
N TYR A 213 11.17 -9.41 -3.69
CA TYR A 213 12.55 -9.26 -3.24
C TYR A 213 13.09 -7.85 -3.52
N ALA A 214 12.85 -7.32 -4.72
CA ALA A 214 13.31 -6.00 -5.09
C ALA A 214 12.67 -4.90 -4.21
N VAL A 215 11.37 -5.01 -3.90
CA VAL A 215 10.67 -4.08 -3.00
C VAL A 215 11.26 -4.13 -1.59
N CYS A 216 11.36 -5.32 -0.98
CA CYS A 216 11.93 -5.46 0.36
C CYS A 216 13.38 -4.96 0.42
N LYS A 217 14.21 -5.33 -0.57
CA LYS A 217 15.61 -4.90 -0.66
C LYS A 217 15.73 -3.39 -0.79
N TRP A 218 14.91 -2.77 -1.64
CA TRP A 218 14.97 -1.33 -1.86
C TRP A 218 14.58 -0.57 -0.60
N ILE A 219 13.55 -1.02 0.13
CA ILE A 219 13.09 -0.38 1.37
C ILE A 219 14.10 -0.59 2.51
N GLY A 220 14.60 -1.80 2.72
CA GLY A 220 15.51 -2.08 3.83
C GLY A 220 16.93 -1.51 3.64
N ASN A 221 17.31 -1.18 2.41
CA ASN A 221 18.57 -0.48 2.16
C ASN A 221 18.61 0.88 2.89
N ARG A 222 19.50 0.99 3.87
CA ARG A 222 19.64 2.18 4.73
C ARG A 222 20.03 3.46 3.97
N LYS A 223 20.53 3.35 2.73
CA LYS A 223 20.75 4.50 1.84
C LYS A 223 19.43 5.06 1.27
N ASN A 224 18.41 4.22 1.14
CA ASN A 224 17.10 4.61 0.63
C ASN A 224 16.17 5.03 1.76
N ILE A 225 16.09 4.25 2.85
CA ILE A 225 15.26 4.54 4.02
C ILE A 225 16.06 4.30 5.31
N LYS A 226 16.29 5.36 6.09
CA LYS A 226 16.98 5.30 7.38
C LYS A 226 16.03 4.81 8.46
N TYR A 227 16.46 3.84 9.26
CA TYR A 227 15.74 3.45 10.47
C TYR A 227 15.95 4.50 11.57
N ASN A 228 14.88 5.11 12.09
CA ASN A 228 14.99 6.19 13.09
C ASN A 228 13.84 6.15 14.12
N LEU A 229 14.16 5.75 15.36
CA LEU A 229 13.21 5.67 16.47
C LEU A 229 12.76 7.07 16.97
N ASP A 230 13.63 8.07 16.87
CA ASP A 230 13.38 9.43 17.40
C ASP A 230 12.60 10.31 16.41
N TYR A 231 12.36 9.82 15.19
CA TYR A 231 11.64 10.58 14.18
C TYR A 231 10.13 10.55 14.45
N ALA A 232 9.52 11.72 14.68
CA ALA A 232 8.13 11.84 15.11
C ALA A 232 7.10 11.19 14.17
N LYS A 233 7.41 11.07 12.86
CA LYS A 233 6.50 10.50 11.84
C LYS A 233 6.95 9.11 11.38
N ASN A 234 7.74 8.42 12.21
CA ASN A 234 8.38 7.15 11.85
C ASN A 234 7.43 5.98 11.54
N GLN A 235 6.16 6.08 11.93
CA GLN A 235 5.14 5.05 11.65
C GLN A 235 4.41 5.23 10.31
N SER A 236 4.80 6.24 9.51
CA SER A 236 4.15 6.57 8.24
C SER A 236 4.89 6.01 7.04
N GLY A 237 4.17 5.35 6.12
CA GLY A 237 4.74 4.86 4.86
C GLY A 237 4.94 5.97 3.83
N MET A 238 4.03 6.94 3.79
CA MET A 238 4.17 8.11 2.92
C MET A 238 5.36 9.00 3.33
N TYR A 239 5.54 9.26 4.63
CA TYR A 239 6.72 9.98 5.12
C TYR A 239 8.01 9.15 5.00
N ALA A 240 7.95 7.82 5.13
CA ALA A 240 9.10 6.97 4.83
C ALA A 240 9.61 7.20 3.41
N MET A 241 8.70 7.36 2.43
CA MET A 241 9.05 7.64 1.04
C MET A 241 9.53 9.08 0.81
N VAL A 242 8.84 10.08 1.38
CA VAL A 242 9.15 11.49 1.13
C VAL A 242 10.37 11.97 1.91
N GLU A 243 10.44 11.66 3.21
CA GLU A 243 11.49 12.14 4.12
C GLU A 243 12.62 11.10 4.35
N ARG A 244 12.47 9.88 3.79
CA ARG A 244 13.50 8.81 3.81
C ARG A 244 13.86 8.28 5.20
N GLN A 245 12.94 8.36 6.16
CA GLN A 245 13.13 7.89 7.54
C GLN A 245 11.87 7.21 8.08
N ALA A 246 12.01 6.07 8.75
CA ALA A 246 10.91 5.34 9.37
C ALA A 246 11.37 4.31 10.41
N VAL A 247 10.43 3.73 11.15
CA VAL A 247 10.60 2.49 11.92
C VAL A 247 9.85 1.35 11.23
N CYS A 248 9.80 0.17 11.86
CA CYS A 248 9.16 -1.02 11.31
C CYS A 248 7.76 -0.75 10.74
N ALA A 249 6.89 -0.08 11.49
CA ALA A 249 5.54 0.26 11.03
C ALA A 249 5.52 1.10 9.74
N GLY A 250 6.34 2.16 9.64
CA GLY A 250 6.38 3.00 8.44
C GLY A 250 6.97 2.29 7.22
N MET A 251 8.03 1.49 7.43
CA MET A 251 8.64 0.71 6.35
C MET A 251 7.70 -0.38 5.81
N THR A 252 6.94 -1.04 6.69
CA THR A 252 5.95 -2.07 6.35
C THR A 252 4.76 -1.49 5.57
N LYS A 253 4.28 -0.29 5.94
CA LYS A 253 3.25 0.44 5.17
C LYS A 253 3.74 0.84 3.79
N LEU A 254 4.94 1.39 3.68
CA LEU A 254 5.54 1.69 2.39
C LEU A 254 5.67 0.44 1.51
N CYS A 255 5.97 -0.70 2.13
CA CYS A 255 6.05 -1.99 1.45
C CYS A 255 4.70 -2.47 0.91
N ASN A 256 3.58 -2.21 1.61
CA ASN A 256 2.25 -2.45 1.06
C ASN A 256 2.02 -1.66 -0.23
N TYR A 257 2.28 -0.36 -0.19
CA TYR A 257 1.98 0.55 -1.31
C TYR A 257 2.85 0.21 -2.53
N MET A 258 4.15 0.05 -2.31
CA MET A 258 5.10 -0.29 -3.38
C MET A 258 4.91 -1.71 -3.90
N GLY A 259 4.63 -2.67 -3.02
CA GLY A 259 4.34 -4.06 -3.38
C GLY A 259 3.11 -4.17 -4.28
N ARG A 260 2.00 -3.51 -3.92
CA ARG A 260 0.80 -3.49 -4.76
C ARG A 260 1.00 -2.70 -6.05
N TYR A 261 1.78 -1.60 -6.02
CA TYR A 261 2.15 -0.85 -7.21
C TYR A 261 2.89 -1.70 -8.26
N VAL A 262 3.70 -2.68 -7.83
CA VAL A 262 4.39 -3.62 -8.74
C VAL A 262 3.55 -4.86 -9.10
N GLY A 263 2.30 -4.90 -8.63
CA GLY A 263 1.31 -5.92 -8.95
C GLY A 263 1.38 -7.17 -8.06
N LEU A 264 1.79 -7.02 -6.80
CA LEU A 264 1.73 -8.07 -5.79
C LEU A 264 0.55 -7.85 -4.85
N ASP A 265 -0.11 -8.92 -4.42
CA ASP A 265 -1.03 -8.85 -3.29
C ASP A 265 -0.18 -8.78 -2.01
N VAL A 266 -0.28 -7.67 -1.26
CA VAL A 266 0.50 -7.44 -0.04
C VAL A 266 -0.39 -6.93 1.07
N ILE A 267 -0.21 -7.48 2.27
CA ILE A 267 -0.85 -7.01 3.50
C ILE A 267 0.21 -6.85 4.59
N ASP A 268 -0.01 -5.94 5.52
CA ASP A 268 0.77 -5.69 6.71
C ASP A 268 0.22 -6.45 7.90
N GLU A 269 1.11 -6.86 8.79
CA GLU A 269 0.81 -7.46 10.08
C GLU A 269 1.72 -6.87 11.16
N GLU A 270 1.22 -6.87 12.40
CA GLU A 270 1.93 -6.41 13.58
C GLU A 270 1.81 -7.46 14.68
N GLY A 271 2.89 -7.73 15.40
CA GLY A 271 2.90 -8.71 16.48
C GLY A 271 4.02 -8.49 17.48
N ALA A 272 3.95 -9.22 18.60
CA ALA A 272 5.03 -9.24 19.58
C ALA A 272 6.08 -10.29 19.19
N THR A 273 7.34 -9.86 19.07
CA THR A 273 8.47 -10.79 19.06
C THR A 273 8.88 -11.13 20.51
N ALA A 274 9.87 -11.99 20.73
CA ALA A 274 10.36 -12.33 22.07
C ALA A 274 11.02 -11.12 22.77
N THR A 275 11.17 -10.00 22.05
CA THR A 275 12.11 -8.93 22.36
C THR A 275 11.51 -7.53 22.19
N ASP A 276 10.59 -7.32 21.25
CA ASP A 276 9.91 -6.04 20.97
C ASP A 276 8.62 -6.23 20.12
N ARG A 277 7.76 -5.20 20.03
CA ARG A 277 6.68 -5.14 19.03
C ARG A 277 7.27 -4.92 17.64
N HIS A 278 6.91 -5.76 16.69
CA HIS A 278 7.44 -5.72 15.33
C HIS A 278 6.33 -5.74 14.27
N ALA A 279 6.63 -5.19 13.09
CA ALA A 279 5.71 -5.13 11.96
C ALA A 279 6.35 -5.77 10.72
N TRP A 280 5.60 -6.60 10.01
CA TRP A 280 6.04 -7.31 8.79
C TRP A 280 4.93 -7.32 7.75
N ASN A 281 5.23 -7.83 6.55
CA ASN A 281 4.26 -7.97 5.47
C ASN A 281 4.03 -9.44 5.12
N LEU A 282 2.81 -9.79 4.76
CA LEU A 282 2.50 -10.99 3.99
C LEU A 282 2.40 -10.60 2.51
N MET A 283 3.21 -11.23 1.66
CA MET A 283 3.22 -11.05 0.22
C MET A 283 2.79 -12.32 -0.48
N LYS A 284 1.90 -12.20 -1.45
CA LYS A 284 1.50 -13.32 -2.28
C LYS A 284 2.44 -13.47 -3.45
N ILE A 285 3.20 -14.55 -3.46
CA ILE A 285 4.20 -14.87 -4.49
C ILE A 285 3.77 -16.16 -5.18
N ASP A 286 3.61 -16.13 -6.51
CA ASP A 286 3.24 -17.30 -7.32
C ASP A 286 1.94 -18.01 -6.87
N GLY A 287 1.06 -17.28 -6.18
CA GLY A 287 -0.24 -17.73 -5.66
C GLY A 287 -0.25 -18.23 -4.22
N GLU A 288 0.86 -18.15 -3.50
CA GLU A 288 0.98 -18.55 -2.08
C GLU A 288 1.41 -17.35 -1.23
N TRP A 289 1.00 -17.30 0.04
CA TRP A 289 1.34 -16.20 0.96
C TRP A 289 2.65 -16.47 1.69
N TYR A 290 3.52 -15.45 1.75
CA TYR A 290 4.84 -15.50 2.35
C TYR A 290 5.01 -14.35 3.32
N TYR A 291 5.58 -14.63 4.48
CA TYR A 291 6.02 -13.58 5.38
C TYR A 291 7.28 -12.91 4.82
N SER A 292 7.34 -11.58 4.93
CA SER A 292 8.40 -10.73 4.43
C SER A 292 8.66 -9.60 5.40
N ASP A 293 9.93 -9.26 5.57
CA ASP A 293 10.36 -8.23 6.50
C ASP A 293 11.25 -7.21 5.78
N PRO A 294 10.67 -6.09 5.30
CA PRO A 294 11.44 -5.05 4.64
C PRO A 294 12.35 -4.27 5.60
N THR A 295 12.18 -4.41 6.91
CA THR A 295 12.89 -3.63 7.94
C THR A 295 14.26 -4.21 8.27
N ASN A 296 14.40 -5.52 8.04
CA ASN A 296 15.58 -6.29 8.42
C ASN A 296 16.61 -6.44 7.30
N CYS A 297 16.37 -5.95 6.07
CA CYS A 297 17.36 -6.08 4.97
C CYS A 297 18.56 -5.13 5.13
N LYS A 298 19.60 -5.52 5.86
CA LYS A 298 20.75 -4.64 6.16
C LYS A 298 21.82 -4.67 5.06
N SER A 299 21.67 -3.82 4.04
CA SER A 299 22.71 -3.48 3.04
C SER A 299 23.29 -4.67 2.24
N ASP A 300 24.29 -4.42 1.39
CA ASP A 300 24.82 -5.30 0.32
C ASP A 300 25.41 -6.66 0.79
N ILE A 301 25.21 -7.04 2.05
CA ILE A 301 25.87 -8.19 2.68
C ILE A 301 24.98 -9.45 2.70
N SER A 302 23.66 -9.37 2.46
CA SER A 302 22.85 -10.60 2.41
C SER A 302 21.40 -10.56 1.91
N THR A 303 21.05 -11.57 1.12
CA THR A 303 19.71 -11.93 0.62
C THR A 303 18.77 -12.56 1.66
N TYR A 304 19.27 -12.96 2.83
CA TYR A 304 18.55 -13.81 3.80
C TYR A 304 17.55 -13.08 4.72
N GLU A 305 17.55 -11.75 4.76
CA GLU A 305 16.73 -10.97 5.72
C GLU A 305 15.41 -10.43 5.13
N SER A 306 15.17 -10.60 3.83
CA SER A 306 14.01 -9.99 3.13
C SER A 306 12.70 -10.77 3.24
N PHE A 307 12.79 -12.09 3.39
CA PHE A 307 11.65 -12.97 3.54
C PHE A 307 11.77 -13.71 4.86
N LEU A 308 10.70 -13.67 5.67
CA LEU A 308 10.63 -14.40 6.92
C LEU A 308 10.37 -15.88 6.57
N GLN A 309 11.40 -16.69 6.71
CA GLN A 309 11.41 -18.08 6.27
C GLN A 309 11.09 -19.02 7.43
N GLY A 310 9.79 -19.17 7.74
CA GLY A 310 9.30 -20.08 8.77
C GLY A 310 9.63 -19.60 10.19
N TYR A 311 8.65 -19.66 11.09
CA TYR A 311 8.80 -19.22 12.48
C TYR A 311 9.61 -20.18 13.37
N ASP A 312 10.42 -21.08 12.80
CA ASP A 312 11.21 -22.05 13.58
C ASP A 312 12.23 -21.37 14.50
N TRP A 313 12.74 -20.18 14.14
CA TRP A 313 13.69 -19.43 14.97
C TRP A 313 13.04 -18.60 16.07
N LEU A 314 11.72 -18.35 16.02
CA LEU A 314 11.05 -17.52 17.00
C LEU A 314 10.61 -18.31 18.24
N ARG A 315 10.15 -19.58 18.15
CA ARG A 315 9.55 -20.31 19.31
C ARG A 315 8.65 -19.43 20.21
N ILE A 316 8.07 -18.36 19.65
CA ILE A 316 7.09 -17.54 20.33
C ILE A 316 5.81 -18.32 20.21
N THR A 317 5.15 -18.49 21.34
CA THR A 317 3.83 -19.11 21.45
C THR A 317 2.89 -18.54 20.38
N THR A 318 2.80 -19.26 19.27
CA THR A 318 1.89 -19.04 18.16
C THR A 318 0.44 -19.03 18.61
N THR A 319 0.15 -19.59 19.78
CA THR A 319 -1.19 -19.75 20.35
C THR A 319 -1.97 -18.43 20.47
N ALA A 320 -1.37 -17.35 20.96
CA ALA A 320 -2.09 -16.09 21.20
C ALA A 320 -2.40 -15.30 19.90
N ILE A 321 -1.53 -15.38 18.90
CA ILE A 321 -1.73 -14.75 17.58
C ILE A 321 -2.69 -15.61 16.73
N ASP A 322 -2.52 -16.94 16.77
CA ASP A 322 -3.44 -17.88 16.11
C ASP A 322 -4.87 -17.82 16.69
N GLU A 323 -5.02 -17.55 17.98
CA GLU A 323 -6.33 -17.38 18.63
C GLU A 323 -6.98 -16.03 18.30
N ALA A 324 -6.20 -14.95 18.18
CA ALA A 324 -6.71 -13.62 17.83
C ALA A 324 -7.25 -13.54 16.39
N TYR A 325 -6.75 -14.40 15.48
CA TYR A 325 -7.07 -14.35 14.05
C TYR A 325 -7.63 -15.67 13.50
N LYS A 326 -8.19 -16.52 14.38
CA LYS A 326 -8.74 -17.84 14.02
C LYS A 326 -9.87 -17.79 12.98
N ASP A 327 -10.63 -16.70 12.95
CA ASP A 327 -11.83 -16.55 12.13
C ASP A 327 -11.54 -16.21 10.65
N ASP A 328 -10.32 -15.76 10.32
CA ASP A 328 -9.91 -15.38 8.95
C ASP A 328 -9.13 -16.49 8.21
N ARG A 329 -8.81 -17.62 8.88
CA ARG A 329 -8.01 -18.72 8.34
C ARG A 329 -8.61 -19.43 7.12
N ASP A 330 -9.91 -19.29 6.89
CA ASP A 330 -10.57 -19.83 5.70
C ASP A 330 -10.22 -19.03 4.42
N THR A 331 -9.69 -17.81 4.55
CA THR A 331 -9.39 -16.91 3.43
C THR A 331 -7.94 -17.03 2.93
N TYR A 332 -6.98 -17.33 3.82
CA TYR A 332 -5.55 -17.40 3.49
C TYR A 332 -4.87 -18.60 4.16
N LYS A 333 -4.54 -19.64 3.37
CA LYS A 333 -3.75 -20.77 3.85
C LYS A 333 -2.26 -20.42 3.81
N THR A 334 -1.69 -19.98 4.92
CA THR A 334 -0.24 -19.95 5.11
C THR A 334 0.24 -21.41 5.27
N GLN A 335 1.24 -21.85 4.51
CA GLN A 335 1.88 -23.14 4.74
C GLN A 335 3.03 -22.95 5.73
N ASP A 336 3.14 -23.86 6.71
CA ASP A 336 4.01 -23.72 7.88
C ASP A 336 5.50 -23.50 7.59
N LEU A 337 5.99 -23.80 6.38
CA LEU A 337 7.40 -23.70 6.00
C LEU A 337 7.60 -23.02 4.64
N SER A 338 7.61 -21.67 4.65
CA SER A 338 7.85 -20.77 3.50
C SER A 338 9.04 -21.18 2.59
N TYR A 339 10.10 -21.78 3.15
CA TYR A 339 11.31 -22.19 2.44
C TYR A 339 11.21 -23.52 1.66
N LEU A 340 10.20 -24.36 1.93
CA LEU A 340 9.95 -25.60 1.18
C LEU A 340 9.06 -25.38 -0.06
N ASN A 341 8.55 -24.15 -0.23
CA ASN A 341 7.62 -23.81 -1.29
C ASN A 341 8.31 -23.71 -2.66
N ASN A 342 7.54 -23.95 -3.72
CA ASN A 342 8.03 -23.97 -5.09
C ASN A 342 7.91 -22.57 -5.73
N HIS A 343 8.94 -21.73 -5.68
CA HIS A 343 8.94 -20.44 -6.37
C HIS A 343 9.48 -20.53 -7.81
N SER A 344 8.96 -19.65 -8.67
CA SER A 344 9.22 -19.57 -10.11
C SER A 344 10.70 -19.37 -10.48
N SER A 345 11.47 -18.71 -9.62
CA SER A 345 12.93 -18.49 -9.79
C SER A 345 13.74 -19.80 -9.75
N CYS A 346 13.38 -20.78 -8.90
CA CYS A 346 14.07 -22.09 -8.84
C CYS A 346 13.27 -23.25 -9.45
N ASN A 347 12.03 -23.00 -9.89
CA ASN A 347 11.11 -24.01 -10.41
C ASN A 347 10.92 -25.19 -9.44
N GLY A 348 10.91 -24.90 -8.13
CA GLY A 348 10.73 -25.87 -7.05
C GLY A 348 11.90 -26.81 -6.77
N ASN A 349 13.04 -26.66 -7.45
CA ASN A 349 14.22 -27.49 -7.23
C ASN A 349 15.31 -26.68 -6.54
N HIS A 350 15.23 -26.65 -5.22
CA HIS A 350 16.23 -25.98 -4.39
C HIS A 350 17.58 -26.68 -4.45
N VAL A 351 18.64 -25.90 -4.66
CA VAL A 351 20.04 -26.37 -4.63
C VAL A 351 20.71 -25.71 -3.44
N TRP A 352 20.65 -26.40 -2.29
CA TRP A 352 21.12 -25.89 -1.01
C TRP A 352 22.64 -25.91 -0.89
N ASN A 353 23.20 -24.78 -0.48
CA ASN A 353 24.56 -24.64 0.04
C ASN A 353 24.49 -24.62 1.57
N LYS A 354 25.16 -25.57 2.21
CA LYS A 354 25.31 -25.59 3.66
C LYS A 354 26.33 -24.52 4.07
N GLY A 355 25.91 -23.58 4.90
CA GLY A 355 26.76 -22.59 5.55
C GLY A 355 27.58 -23.19 6.71
N THR A 356 28.49 -22.39 7.27
CA THR A 356 29.21 -22.74 8.49
C THR A 356 28.31 -22.58 9.73
N PRO A 357 28.50 -23.41 10.77
CA PRO A 357 27.73 -23.29 12.00
C PRO A 357 28.09 -21.98 12.71
N LYS A 358 27.09 -21.21 13.15
CA LYS A 358 27.31 -19.97 13.89
C LYS A 358 27.28 -20.25 15.40
N GLY A 359 28.42 -20.06 16.08
CA GLY A 359 28.51 -19.97 17.54
C GLY A 359 28.27 -21.26 18.34
N SER A 360 27.97 -21.10 19.62
CA SER A 360 27.44 -22.11 20.56
C SER A 360 25.99 -21.79 20.93
N ALA A 361 25.17 -22.76 21.33
CA ALA A 361 23.80 -22.49 21.77
C ALA A 361 23.78 -21.45 22.92
N GLY A 362 22.98 -20.39 22.76
CA GLY A 362 22.71 -19.36 23.77
C GLY A 362 21.49 -19.71 24.61
N CYS A 363 21.11 -18.84 25.55
CA CYS A 363 19.91 -18.99 26.37
C CYS A 363 18.62 -18.90 25.54
N VAL A 364 18.64 -18.12 24.46
CA VAL A 364 17.49 -17.93 23.55
C VAL A 364 17.73 -18.54 22.18
N VAL A 365 18.97 -18.45 21.69
CA VAL A 365 19.30 -18.85 20.32
C VAL A 365 19.78 -20.31 20.28
N PRO A 366 19.14 -21.19 19.50
CA PRO A 366 19.60 -22.56 19.31
C PRO A 366 20.90 -22.58 18.49
N LEU A 367 21.65 -23.68 18.56
CA LEU A 367 22.77 -23.90 17.64
C LEU A 367 22.23 -24.41 16.30
N TYR A 368 22.61 -23.81 15.16
CA TYR A 368 22.09 -24.21 13.84
C TYR A 368 23.10 -24.06 12.68
N PHE A 369 22.81 -24.75 11.57
CA PHE A 369 23.35 -24.44 10.24
C PHE A 369 22.30 -23.72 9.41
N THR A 370 22.74 -22.80 8.54
CA THR A 370 21.91 -22.26 7.46
C THR A 370 22.17 -23.00 6.16
N HIS A 371 21.13 -23.20 5.37
CA HIS A 371 21.19 -23.78 4.05
C HIS A 371 20.61 -22.80 3.04
N GLU A 372 21.42 -22.20 2.18
CA GLU A 372 20.95 -21.22 1.19
C GLU A 372 20.83 -21.84 -0.19
N CYS A 373 19.70 -21.64 -0.87
CA CYS A 373 19.50 -22.09 -2.22
C CYS A 373 20.25 -21.19 -3.21
N LYS A 374 21.15 -21.78 -4.01
CA LYS A 374 21.95 -21.09 -5.04
C LYS A 374 21.17 -20.31 -6.10
N VAL A 375 19.87 -20.59 -6.26
CA VAL A 375 19.06 -20.10 -7.38
C VAL A 375 18.08 -19.03 -6.95
N CYS A 376 17.40 -19.24 -5.82
CA CYS A 376 16.40 -18.31 -5.30
C CYS A 376 16.81 -17.59 -4.03
N HIS A 377 17.93 -17.98 -3.41
CA HIS A 377 18.36 -17.46 -2.11
C HIS A 377 17.37 -17.67 -0.97
N ALA A 378 16.38 -18.57 -1.12
CA ALA A 378 15.68 -19.13 0.02
C ALA A 378 16.71 -19.77 0.95
N VAL A 379 16.50 -19.68 2.25
CA VAL A 379 17.33 -20.29 3.29
C VAL A 379 16.45 -21.24 4.11
N TRP A 380 17.04 -22.28 4.70
CA TRP A 380 16.39 -23.04 5.77
C TRP A 380 17.40 -23.41 6.86
N TRP A 381 16.93 -23.72 8.07
CA TRP A 381 17.75 -23.88 9.27
C TRP A 381 17.78 -25.35 9.68
N GLU A 382 18.97 -25.90 9.88
CA GLU A 382 19.17 -27.23 10.46
C GLU A 382 19.67 -27.03 11.89
N TYR A 383 18.76 -27.17 12.86
CA TYR A 383 19.07 -27.05 14.29
C TYR A 383 19.88 -28.25 14.77
N LEU A 384 21.02 -27.96 15.41
CA LEU A 384 21.95 -28.93 15.98
C LEU A 384 21.75 -29.11 17.47
N ALA A 385 21.31 -28.07 18.18
CA ALA A 385 20.97 -28.11 19.59
C ALA A 385 19.93 -27.05 19.93
N ASP A 386 19.04 -27.36 20.88
CA ASP A 386 18.05 -26.43 21.42
C ASP A 386 18.72 -25.28 22.20
N PRO A 387 18.02 -24.14 22.42
CA PRO A 387 18.51 -23.10 23.31
C PRO A 387 18.68 -23.65 24.72
N ILE A 388 19.69 -23.14 25.45
CA ILE A 388 20.00 -23.55 26.82
C ILE A 388 18.89 -23.15 27.79
N GLY A 389 18.09 -22.14 27.43
CA GLY A 389 17.07 -21.54 28.30
C GLY A 389 17.65 -20.54 29.30
N HIS A 390 16.79 -19.65 29.77
CA HIS A 390 17.13 -18.70 30.82
C HIS A 390 16.93 -19.32 32.20
N ASP A 391 17.82 -19.00 33.12
CA ASP A 391 17.74 -19.35 34.53
C ASP A 391 17.64 -18.05 35.34
N TYR A 392 16.41 -17.58 35.53
CA TYR A 392 16.14 -16.27 36.08
C TYR A 392 16.19 -16.26 37.61
N VAL A 393 17.05 -15.41 38.16
CA VAL A 393 17.17 -15.11 39.59
C VAL A 393 16.61 -13.72 39.89
N LYS A 394 16.04 -13.53 41.09
CA LYS A 394 15.45 -12.24 41.48
C LYS A 394 16.50 -11.13 41.44
N TYR A 395 16.21 -10.02 40.74
CA TYR A 395 17.13 -8.89 40.59
C TYR A 395 16.70 -7.71 41.46
N LYS A 396 15.54 -7.09 41.16
CA LYS A 396 14.99 -6.00 41.98
C LYS A 396 13.48 -5.85 41.80
N VAL A 397 12.80 -5.37 42.84
CA VAL A 397 11.42 -4.90 42.71
C VAL A 397 11.43 -3.58 41.94
N THR A 398 10.72 -3.51 40.82
CA THR A 398 10.64 -2.31 39.96
C THR A 398 9.37 -1.51 40.22
N GLN A 399 8.33 -2.15 40.74
CA GLN A 399 7.12 -1.50 41.20
C GLN A 399 6.64 -2.22 42.46
N GLU A 400 6.54 -1.49 43.57
CA GLU A 400 5.88 -1.97 44.79
C GLU A 400 4.37 -2.05 44.56
N ALA A 401 3.68 -2.99 45.22
CA ALA A 401 2.22 -3.04 45.12
C ALA A 401 1.57 -1.77 45.71
N THR A 402 0.59 -1.23 45.01
CA THR A 402 -0.26 -0.10 45.46
C THR A 402 -1.73 -0.55 45.52
N CYS A 403 -2.64 0.35 45.91
CA CYS A 403 -4.08 0.03 46.00
C CYS A 403 -4.66 -0.48 44.67
N THR A 404 -4.12 -0.02 43.53
CA THR A 404 -4.64 -0.31 42.19
C THR A 404 -3.65 -1.02 41.27
N LYS A 405 -2.36 -1.11 41.65
CA LYS A 405 -1.33 -1.74 40.82
C LYS A 405 -0.59 -2.85 41.60
N PRO A 406 -0.32 -4.00 40.99
CA PRO A 406 0.40 -5.10 41.63
C PRO A 406 1.90 -4.81 41.79
N GLU A 407 2.58 -5.61 42.62
CA GLU A 407 4.05 -5.59 42.73
C GLU A 407 4.66 -6.29 41.51
N ILE A 408 5.59 -5.60 40.85
CA ILE A 408 6.34 -6.13 39.71
C ILE A 408 7.80 -6.27 40.12
N THR A 409 8.31 -7.49 40.06
CA THR A 409 9.73 -7.80 40.26
C THR A 409 10.42 -8.10 38.95
N LYS A 410 11.56 -7.46 38.74
CA LYS A 410 12.52 -7.77 37.68
C LYS A 410 13.46 -8.89 38.15
N PHE A 411 13.63 -9.90 37.31
CA PHE A 411 14.55 -11.02 37.46
C PHE A 411 15.64 -10.90 36.39
N VAL A 412 16.85 -11.40 36.67
CA VAL A 412 17.99 -11.44 35.75
C VAL A 412 18.44 -12.88 35.54
N CYS A 413 18.85 -13.26 34.34
CA CYS A 413 19.39 -14.58 34.05
C CYS A 413 20.75 -14.73 34.74
N SER A 414 20.95 -15.83 35.46
CA SER A 414 22.19 -16.19 36.14
C SER A 414 23.41 -16.31 35.21
N ARG A 415 23.16 -16.42 33.90
CA ARG A 415 24.16 -16.55 32.83
C ARG A 415 24.41 -15.26 32.06
N PHE A 416 23.80 -14.15 32.50
CA PHE A 416 24.04 -12.83 31.91
C PHE A 416 25.44 -12.34 32.23
N ASN A 417 26.08 -11.72 31.23
CA ASN A 417 27.38 -11.09 31.37
C ASN A 417 27.36 -9.72 30.68
N ASP A 418 27.94 -8.70 31.30
CA ASP A 418 28.00 -7.34 30.75
C ASP A 418 28.93 -7.23 29.53
N ASP A 419 29.84 -8.20 29.33
CA ASP A 419 30.64 -8.32 28.10
C ASP A 419 29.86 -9.06 27.01
N ALA A 420 29.47 -8.33 25.96
CA ALA A 420 28.71 -8.85 24.82
C ALA A 420 29.38 -10.01 24.06
N SER A 421 30.69 -10.22 24.21
CA SER A 421 31.41 -11.36 23.60
C SER A 421 31.27 -12.66 24.41
N LEU A 422 30.85 -12.55 25.67
CA LEU A 422 30.68 -13.65 26.62
C LEU A 422 29.21 -13.82 27.05
N ASP A 423 28.35 -12.84 26.77
CA ASP A 423 26.92 -12.91 27.06
C ASP A 423 26.27 -14.09 26.34
N ARG A 424 25.64 -14.95 27.11
CA ARG A 424 24.85 -16.07 26.58
C ARG A 424 23.37 -15.76 26.52
N CYS A 425 22.93 -14.61 27.03
CA CYS A 425 21.52 -14.20 27.03
C CYS A 425 21.12 -13.45 25.75
N ASP A 426 22.07 -13.22 24.84
CA ASP A 426 21.86 -12.55 23.54
C ASP A 426 21.11 -11.21 23.68
N GLY A 427 21.39 -10.47 24.77
CA GLY A 427 20.73 -9.19 25.07
C GLY A 427 19.38 -9.26 25.81
N TYR A 428 18.90 -10.44 26.21
CA TYR A 428 17.64 -10.63 26.98
C TYR A 428 17.84 -11.18 28.39
N PRO A 429 18.69 -10.56 29.21
CA PRO A 429 18.97 -11.11 30.52
C PRO A 429 17.86 -10.87 31.53
N TYR A 430 16.88 -10.00 31.28
CA TYR A 430 15.90 -9.62 32.28
C TYR A 430 14.48 -10.06 31.93
N MET A 431 13.69 -10.42 32.93
CA MET A 431 12.24 -10.59 32.82
C MET A 431 11.53 -9.90 33.98
N GLU A 432 10.31 -9.40 33.78
CA GLU A 432 9.47 -8.86 34.84
C GLU A 432 8.26 -9.76 35.07
N LYS A 433 7.92 -10.00 36.34
CA LYS A 433 6.74 -10.77 36.73
C LYS A 433 6.02 -10.06 37.85
N GLU A 434 4.71 -10.14 37.81
CA GLU A 434 3.87 -9.86 38.96
C GLU A 434 4.23 -10.85 40.08
N THR A 435 4.72 -10.33 41.20
CA THR A 435 5.13 -11.13 42.36
C THR A 435 4.16 -11.01 43.53
N ALA A 436 3.33 -9.96 43.54
CA ALA A 436 2.22 -9.83 44.47
C ALA A 436 1.07 -9.05 43.80
N PRO A 437 -0.20 -9.39 44.07
CA PRO A 437 -1.34 -8.66 43.54
C PRO A 437 -1.42 -7.23 44.10
N ALA A 438 -2.24 -6.37 43.47
CA ALA A 438 -2.53 -5.05 44.00
C ALA A 438 -3.10 -5.15 45.42
N LEU A 439 -2.73 -4.21 46.29
CA LEU A 439 -3.07 -4.24 47.72
C LEU A 439 -4.55 -4.03 48.01
N GLY A 440 -5.32 -3.59 47.01
CA GLY A 440 -6.72 -3.18 47.15
C GLY A 440 -6.88 -1.91 47.99
N HIS A 441 -8.08 -1.34 47.96
CA HIS A 441 -8.43 -0.21 48.82
C HIS A 441 -8.78 -0.69 50.23
N ASP A 442 -8.25 0.00 51.24
CA ASP A 442 -8.53 -0.24 52.65
C ASP A 442 -9.53 0.81 53.17
N TRP A 443 -10.82 0.52 53.03
CA TRP A 443 -11.90 1.47 53.25
C TRP A 443 -12.24 1.64 54.73
N LYS A 444 -12.19 2.89 55.23
CA LYS A 444 -12.72 3.28 56.54
C LYS A 444 -14.00 4.08 56.37
N ASP A 445 -15.02 3.74 57.16
CA ASP A 445 -16.28 4.50 57.19
C ASP A 445 -16.05 5.88 57.80
N ASN A 446 -16.56 6.92 57.15
CA ASN A 446 -16.50 8.30 57.65
C ASN A 446 -17.70 8.63 58.55
N GLY A 447 -18.72 7.76 58.60
CA GLY A 447 -19.90 7.94 59.46
C GLY A 447 -20.93 8.97 58.94
N ASP A 448 -20.65 9.61 57.81
CA ASP A 448 -21.53 10.53 57.07
C ASP A 448 -22.25 9.85 55.89
N GLY A 449 -22.08 8.53 55.75
CA GLY A 449 -22.56 7.77 54.61
C GLY A 449 -21.50 7.54 53.52
N THR A 450 -20.26 8.00 53.70
CA THR A 450 -19.13 7.73 52.80
C THR A 450 -18.01 6.93 53.48
N ALA A 451 -17.15 6.30 52.69
CA ALA A 451 -15.94 5.63 53.17
C ALA A 451 -14.71 6.07 52.37
N THR A 452 -13.57 6.24 53.05
CA THR A 452 -12.30 6.72 52.49
C THR A 452 -11.19 5.70 52.69
N CYS A 453 -10.40 5.46 51.65
CA CYS A 453 -9.24 4.56 51.72
C CYS A 453 -8.14 5.14 52.64
N GLN A 454 -7.70 4.37 53.64
CA GLN A 454 -6.74 4.81 54.66
C GLN A 454 -5.26 4.56 54.31
N ARG A 455 -4.98 3.85 53.21
CA ARG A 455 -3.59 3.64 52.76
C ARG A 455 -2.97 4.98 52.34
N ASP A 456 -1.79 5.28 52.90
CA ASP A 456 -1.05 6.51 52.63
C ASP A 456 -0.91 6.78 51.13
N GLY A 457 -1.28 7.99 50.71
CA GLY A 457 -1.23 8.44 49.32
C GLY A 457 -2.38 7.97 48.42
N CYS A 458 -3.36 7.19 48.91
CA CYS A 458 -4.51 6.77 48.09
C CYS A 458 -5.65 7.80 48.05
N GLY A 459 -6.18 8.24 49.20
CA GLY A 459 -7.18 9.32 49.29
C GLY A 459 -8.57 9.10 48.66
N GLU A 460 -8.80 7.97 47.99
CA GLU A 460 -10.08 7.66 47.32
C GLU A 460 -11.26 7.59 48.30
N THR A 461 -12.44 8.06 47.88
CA THR A 461 -13.68 8.08 48.70
C THR A 461 -14.90 7.59 47.91
N HIS A 462 -15.86 6.92 48.57
CA HIS A 462 -17.13 6.54 47.94
C HIS A 462 -18.32 6.59 48.92
N THR A 463 -19.55 6.74 48.42
CA THR A 463 -20.79 6.68 49.22
C THR A 463 -21.30 5.25 49.37
N HIS A 464 -21.85 4.88 50.53
CA HIS A 464 -22.34 3.52 50.80
C HIS A 464 -23.60 3.16 50.02
N ILE A 465 -23.55 2.07 49.24
CA ILE A 465 -24.69 1.49 48.53
C ILE A 465 -25.05 0.14 49.16
N TRP A 466 -26.02 0.13 50.07
CA TRP A 466 -26.41 -1.04 50.88
C TRP A 466 -27.32 -2.02 50.14
N LYS A 467 -26.91 -3.29 50.07
CA LYS A 467 -27.71 -4.40 49.53
C LYS A 467 -28.01 -5.40 50.64
N LYS A 468 -29.27 -5.85 50.77
CA LYS A 468 -29.63 -6.91 51.73
C LYS A 468 -28.93 -8.22 51.35
N THR A 469 -28.17 -8.79 52.28
CA THR A 469 -27.33 -9.97 52.02
C THR A 469 -27.75 -11.22 52.77
N GLY A 470 -28.56 -11.12 53.84
CA GLY A 470 -29.07 -12.32 54.52
C GLY A 470 -29.98 -12.03 55.70
N THR A 471 -30.72 -13.06 56.13
CA THR A 471 -31.47 -13.06 57.39
C THR A 471 -31.22 -14.38 58.12
N VAL A 472 -30.79 -14.31 59.38
CA VAL A 472 -30.62 -15.44 60.29
C VAL A 472 -31.79 -15.47 61.27
N ALA A 473 -32.48 -16.61 61.36
CA ALA A 473 -33.59 -16.81 62.29
C ALA A 473 -33.11 -17.02 63.74
N ALA A 474 -33.97 -16.75 64.72
CA ALA A 474 -33.66 -16.89 66.15
C ALA A 474 -33.70 -18.35 66.65
N THR A 475 -32.87 -18.69 67.65
CA THR A 475 -32.74 -20.03 68.27
C THR A 475 -33.08 -20.01 69.77
N CYS A 476 -32.92 -21.15 70.46
CA CYS A 476 -33.11 -21.30 71.92
C CYS A 476 -32.21 -20.41 72.81
N THR A 477 -31.25 -19.67 72.27
CA THR A 477 -30.53 -18.65 73.06
C THR A 477 -30.29 -17.38 72.28
N ASP A 478 -30.34 -17.44 70.96
CA ASP A 478 -29.83 -16.37 70.13
C ASP A 478 -30.94 -15.63 69.40
N THR A 479 -30.86 -14.31 69.45
CA THR A 479 -31.67 -13.41 68.66
C THR A 479 -31.27 -13.55 67.17
N GLY A 480 -32.23 -13.72 66.26
CA GLY A 480 -31.98 -13.62 64.81
C GLY A 480 -31.58 -12.21 64.35
N LYS A 481 -31.11 -12.07 63.11
CA LYS A 481 -30.72 -10.77 62.54
C LYS A 481 -30.90 -10.70 61.03
N THR A 482 -31.11 -9.51 60.48
CA THR A 482 -31.06 -9.22 59.03
C THR A 482 -29.84 -8.35 58.72
N GLU A 483 -29.07 -8.72 57.70
CA GLU A 483 -27.80 -8.08 57.35
C GLU A 483 -27.86 -7.42 55.96
N TYR A 484 -27.25 -6.24 55.85
CA TYR A 484 -27.05 -5.49 54.62
C TYR A 484 -25.56 -5.26 54.41
N THR A 485 -25.05 -5.43 53.19
CA THR A 485 -23.64 -5.23 52.83
C THR A 485 -23.53 -4.14 51.76
N CYS A 486 -22.59 -3.20 51.93
CA CYS A 486 -22.27 -2.21 50.91
C CYS A 486 -21.62 -2.89 49.70
N THR A 487 -22.11 -2.60 48.51
CA THR A 487 -21.64 -3.24 47.27
C THR A 487 -20.24 -2.80 46.81
N VAL A 488 -19.69 -1.73 47.39
CA VAL A 488 -18.40 -1.14 46.99
C VAL A 488 -17.29 -1.47 48.00
N CYS A 489 -17.51 -1.25 49.30
CA CYS A 489 -16.50 -1.53 50.34
C CYS A 489 -16.75 -2.79 51.17
N GLY A 490 -17.88 -3.47 50.98
CA GLY A 490 -18.19 -4.70 51.73
C GLY A 490 -18.54 -4.50 53.21
N GLN A 491 -18.62 -3.25 53.69
CA GLN A 491 -19.07 -2.99 55.07
C GLN A 491 -20.49 -3.48 55.27
N THR A 492 -20.83 -3.90 56.49
CA THR A 492 -22.13 -4.49 56.82
C THR A 492 -22.86 -3.73 57.92
N LYS A 493 -24.20 -3.63 57.82
CA LYS A 493 -25.07 -3.17 58.91
C LYS A 493 -26.20 -4.17 59.17
N THR A 494 -26.63 -4.29 60.42
CA THR A 494 -27.56 -5.36 60.85
C THR A 494 -28.73 -4.85 61.70
N THR A 495 -29.88 -5.54 61.65
CA THR A 495 -31.06 -5.33 62.52
C THR A 495 -31.50 -6.63 63.20
N THR A 496 -31.97 -6.60 64.46
CA THR A 496 -32.10 -7.77 65.37
C THR A 496 -33.54 -8.30 65.59
N ILE A 497 -33.72 -9.60 65.87
CA ILE A 497 -34.96 -10.40 66.09
C ILE A 497 -34.80 -11.27 67.39
N LYS A 498 -35.70 -11.40 68.37
CA LYS A 498 -35.42 -12.05 69.72
C LYS A 498 -35.42 -13.62 69.83
N ALA A 499 -34.83 -14.23 70.90
CA ALA A 499 -34.49 -15.67 71.14
C ALA A 499 -35.48 -16.57 71.99
N LEU A 500 -35.27 -17.91 72.09
CA LEU A 500 -36.26 -18.97 72.48
C LEU A 500 -36.12 -19.84 73.82
N GLY A 501 -34.96 -20.06 74.52
CA GLY A 501 -34.69 -20.78 75.85
C GLY A 501 -34.16 -22.30 75.96
N HIS A 502 -33.38 -22.74 77.01
CA HIS A 502 -32.75 -24.13 77.26
C HIS A 502 -33.16 -24.96 78.56
N LYS A 503 -32.89 -26.32 78.67
CA LYS A 503 -33.21 -27.26 79.84
C LYS A 503 -32.33 -28.59 80.01
N TYR A 504 -31.60 -28.85 81.15
CA TYR A 504 -30.51 -29.91 81.35
C TYR A 504 -30.64 -31.01 82.48
N GLU A 505 -29.93 -32.19 82.36
CA GLU A 505 -29.86 -33.39 83.29
C GLU A 505 -28.48 -34.14 83.39
N THR A 506 -28.11 -34.88 84.47
CA THR A 506 -26.73 -35.43 84.80
C THR A 506 -26.34 -36.80 84.18
N VAL A 507 -25.04 -37.01 83.85
CA VAL A 507 -24.48 -38.18 83.10
C VAL A 507 -23.23 -38.92 83.69
N SER A 508 -22.21 -38.31 84.36
CA SER A 508 -21.01 -39.04 84.97
C SER A 508 -20.12 -38.23 85.98
N THR A 509 -19.04 -38.78 86.62
CA THR A 509 -18.15 -38.10 87.63
C THR A 509 -16.68 -38.63 87.80
N ASP A 510 -15.65 -37.76 87.98
CA ASP A 510 -14.16 -38.02 88.17
C ASP A 510 -13.52 -37.36 89.44
N ASP A 511 -12.39 -37.88 90.02
CA ASP A 511 -11.69 -37.42 91.29
C ASP A 511 -10.37 -36.57 91.12
N ALA A 512 -9.81 -35.96 92.20
CA ALA A 512 -8.78 -34.88 92.18
C ALA A 512 -7.26 -35.26 92.39
N THR A 513 -6.32 -34.44 91.85
CA THR A 513 -4.82 -34.58 91.87
C THR A 513 -4.06 -33.26 92.19
N CYS A 514 -2.70 -33.24 92.18
CA CYS A 514 -1.88 -32.01 92.39
C CYS A 514 -2.11 -30.88 91.37
N THR A 515 -2.79 -31.16 90.25
CA THR A 515 -3.07 -30.16 89.20
C THR A 515 -4.53 -30.16 88.70
N THR A 516 -5.42 -31.07 89.14
CA THR A 516 -6.85 -31.08 88.72
C THR A 516 -7.85 -31.42 89.85
N PRO A 517 -9.04 -30.76 89.93
CA PRO A 517 -10.13 -31.08 90.90
C PRO A 517 -11.17 -32.11 90.40
N LYS A 518 -12.13 -32.51 91.27
CA LYS A 518 -13.20 -33.48 91.00
C LYS A 518 -14.33 -32.88 90.11
N THR A 519 -14.90 -33.64 89.15
CA THR A 519 -15.83 -33.14 88.10
C THR A 519 -17.10 -33.99 87.91
N VAL A 520 -18.31 -33.40 87.75
CA VAL A 520 -19.60 -34.08 87.42
C VAL A 520 -20.16 -33.57 86.08
N HIS A 521 -20.69 -34.41 85.17
CA HIS A 521 -21.13 -34.01 83.81
C HIS A 521 -22.68 -34.01 83.62
N LYS A 522 -23.32 -33.04 82.91
CA LYS A 522 -24.80 -32.91 82.61
C LYS A 522 -25.12 -32.56 81.11
N GLU A 523 -26.37 -32.69 80.60
CA GLU A 523 -26.80 -32.48 79.18
C GLU A 523 -28.25 -31.96 78.96
N CYS A 524 -28.51 -31.06 77.99
CA CYS A 524 -29.77 -30.39 77.63
C CYS A 524 -30.68 -31.18 76.67
N THR A 525 -31.97 -31.29 76.99
CA THR A 525 -32.94 -32.07 76.21
C THR A 525 -33.32 -31.47 74.84
N ARG A 526 -33.02 -30.20 74.55
CA ARG A 526 -33.41 -29.51 73.28
C ARG A 526 -32.27 -29.31 72.30
N CYS A 527 -31.07 -28.99 72.80
CA CYS A 527 -29.89 -28.74 71.98
C CYS A 527 -28.76 -29.75 72.25
N HIS A 528 -28.97 -30.71 73.16
CA HIS A 528 -27.95 -31.67 73.60
C HIS A 528 -26.68 -31.01 74.14
N ASP A 529 -26.77 -29.74 74.51
CA ASP A 529 -25.66 -29.00 75.07
C ASP A 529 -25.28 -29.62 76.42
N LYS A 530 -23.99 -29.81 76.67
CA LYS A 530 -23.48 -30.49 77.86
C LYS A 530 -22.88 -29.48 78.82
N LYS A 531 -23.13 -29.65 80.11
CA LYS A 531 -22.67 -28.77 81.18
C LYS A 531 -22.02 -29.60 82.29
N ASP A 532 -20.76 -29.32 82.59
CA ASP A 532 -20.04 -29.96 83.68
C ASP A 532 -20.01 -29.06 84.92
N GLU A 533 -20.10 -29.68 86.09
CA GLU A 533 -20.07 -29.08 87.41
C GLU A 533 -18.92 -29.71 88.21
N THR A 534 -17.78 -29.02 88.22
CA THR A 534 -16.60 -29.30 89.06
C THR A 534 -16.84 -28.90 90.50
N SER A 535 -16.43 -29.73 91.46
CA SER A 535 -16.48 -29.42 92.90
C SER A 535 -15.18 -29.81 93.61
N GLY A 536 -14.57 -28.87 94.34
CA GLY A 536 -13.27 -29.01 95.00
C GLY A 536 -12.09 -28.41 94.22
N GLU A 537 -10.90 -28.36 94.84
CA GLU A 537 -9.67 -27.78 94.26
C GLU A 537 -8.56 -28.84 94.06
N ALA A 538 -7.66 -28.59 93.10
CA ALA A 538 -6.45 -29.37 92.89
C ALA A 538 -5.37 -29.10 93.98
N LEU A 539 -4.51 -30.08 94.28
CA LEU A 539 -3.70 -30.05 95.51
C LEU A 539 -2.44 -29.11 95.51
N GLY A 540 -1.94 -28.58 94.37
CA GLY A 540 -0.94 -27.48 94.23
C GLY A 540 0.57 -27.69 94.61
N HIS A 541 1.50 -26.88 94.04
CA HIS A 541 2.97 -26.87 94.28
C HIS A 541 3.49 -25.64 95.11
N ASN A 542 4.53 -25.80 95.95
CA ASN A 542 4.99 -24.82 96.99
C ASN A 542 6.53 -24.60 97.00
N TRP A 543 7.04 -23.39 96.71
CA TRP A 543 8.47 -23.06 96.41
C TRP A 543 9.22 -22.18 97.45
N ARG A 544 10.53 -22.39 97.70
CA ARG A 544 11.40 -21.59 98.62
C ARG A 544 12.74 -21.13 97.97
N THR A 545 13.22 -19.92 98.28
CA THR A 545 14.42 -19.24 97.72
C THR A 545 15.72 -19.47 98.52
N SER A 546 16.89 -19.63 97.87
CA SER A 546 18.21 -19.74 98.54
C SER A 546 18.91 -18.38 98.76
N SER A 547 19.83 -18.36 99.72
CA SER A 547 20.45 -17.21 100.41
C SER A 547 21.38 -16.30 99.57
N ASP A 548 21.70 -16.71 98.36
CA ASP A 548 22.59 -16.07 97.39
C ASP A 548 21.81 -15.35 96.27
N LYS A 549 20.48 -15.21 96.44
CA LYS A 549 19.53 -14.49 95.57
C LYS A 549 19.56 -14.87 94.09
N ASN A 550 20.03 -16.08 93.77
CA ASN A 550 20.05 -16.57 92.41
C ASN A 550 19.35 -17.93 92.19
N SER A 551 18.58 -18.55 93.12
CA SER A 551 17.66 -19.68 92.77
C SER A 551 16.47 -20.00 93.73
N LYS A 552 15.41 -20.72 93.26
CA LYS A 552 14.21 -21.22 94.05
C LYS A 552 13.80 -22.70 93.77
N THR A 553 13.33 -23.48 94.78
CA THR A 553 12.96 -24.94 94.69
C THR A 553 11.59 -25.34 95.34
N CYS A 554 10.81 -26.31 94.78
CA CYS A 554 9.49 -26.79 95.31
C CYS A 554 9.60 -27.93 96.32
N ILE A 555 8.90 -27.84 97.44
CA ILE A 555 9.00 -28.81 98.54
C ILE A 555 8.24 -30.13 98.27
N ARG A 556 7.14 -30.09 97.51
CA ARG A 556 6.29 -31.29 97.22
C ARG A 556 6.76 -32.11 96.01
N CYS A 557 7.41 -31.50 95.02
CA CYS A 557 7.92 -32.20 93.82
C CYS A 557 9.42 -31.99 93.50
N LYS A 558 10.14 -31.18 94.30
CA LYS A 558 11.62 -31.07 94.37
C LYS A 558 12.41 -30.40 93.20
N THR A 559 11.79 -29.63 92.30
CA THR A 559 12.45 -28.92 91.16
C THR A 559 13.13 -27.56 91.55
N THR A 560 14.23 -27.04 90.91
CA THR A 560 14.99 -25.76 91.23
C THR A 560 15.40 -24.89 89.98
N HIS A 561 15.57 -23.54 90.04
CA HIS A 561 15.84 -22.59 88.88
C HIS A 561 16.74 -21.31 89.16
N THR A 562 17.61 -20.81 88.23
CA THR A 562 18.66 -19.72 88.36
C THR A 562 18.63 -18.62 87.25
N HIS A 563 19.01 -17.33 87.49
CA HIS A 563 18.92 -16.18 86.52
C HIS A 563 20.09 -16.01 85.50
N THR A 564 19.75 -15.80 84.21
CA THR A 564 20.70 -15.61 83.08
C THR A 564 20.39 -14.31 82.29
N TRP A 565 21.38 -13.45 81.97
CA TRP A 565 21.19 -12.18 81.22
C TRP A 565 21.69 -12.30 79.77
N ASP A 566 20.98 -11.69 78.81
CA ASP A 566 21.34 -11.73 77.38
C ASP A 566 22.58 -10.86 77.03
N GLU A 567 23.10 -10.98 75.79
CA GLU A 567 24.31 -10.28 75.32
C GLU A 567 24.16 -8.76 75.10
N GLY A 568 22.96 -8.23 75.33
CA GLY A 568 22.57 -6.85 75.14
C GLY A 568 22.54 -6.37 73.68
N LYS A 569 21.52 -5.59 73.31
CA LYS A 569 21.31 -5.05 71.95
C LYS A 569 21.54 -3.54 71.90
N TYR A 570 22.14 -3.04 70.82
CA TYR A 570 22.25 -1.60 70.59
C TYR A 570 20.87 -1.00 70.42
N SER A 571 20.55 0.02 71.22
CA SER A 571 19.36 0.85 71.00
C SER A 571 19.65 2.07 70.12
N VAL A 572 20.94 2.46 69.96
CA VAL A 572 21.44 3.44 68.98
C VAL A 572 22.90 3.09 68.61
N GLU A 573 23.29 3.00 67.32
CA GLU A 573 24.68 2.70 66.89
C GLU A 573 25.56 3.96 66.69
N PRO A 574 26.88 3.94 67.00
CA PRO A 574 27.81 5.08 66.80
C PRO A 574 28.44 5.14 65.38
N THR A 575 28.76 6.35 64.89
CA THR A 575 29.40 6.61 63.58
C THR A 575 30.77 7.31 63.71
N CYS A 576 31.48 7.57 62.59
CA CYS A 576 32.76 8.32 62.59
C CYS A 576 32.65 9.74 63.17
N LYS A 577 31.44 10.30 63.30
CA LYS A 577 31.19 11.64 63.89
C LYS A 577 30.25 11.64 65.12
N ASP A 578 29.37 10.64 65.34
CA ASP A 578 28.35 10.60 66.45
C ASP A 578 28.36 9.32 67.35
N ALA A 579 27.81 9.38 68.59
CA ALA A 579 27.88 8.34 69.66
C ALA A 579 26.56 7.51 69.86
N GLY A 580 26.61 6.25 70.38
CA GLY A 580 25.49 5.26 70.50
C GLY A 580 25.13 4.73 71.94
N LYS A 581 24.21 3.74 72.10
CA LYS A 581 23.71 3.14 73.39
C LYS A 581 23.28 1.63 73.29
N LYS A 582 23.32 0.83 74.38
CA LYS A 582 23.06 -0.65 74.45
C LYS A 582 22.20 -1.10 75.68
N LEU A 583 21.23 -2.03 75.54
CA LEU A 583 20.25 -2.53 76.54
C LEU A 583 20.33 -4.06 76.75
N PHE A 584 20.22 -4.58 78.00
CA PHE A 584 20.32 -6.01 78.40
C PHE A 584 19.06 -6.50 79.18
N THR A 585 18.62 -7.76 78.98
CA THR A 585 17.41 -8.38 79.61
C THR A 585 17.69 -9.78 80.19
N CYS A 586 17.12 -10.14 81.35
CA CYS A 586 17.19 -11.50 81.91
C CYS A 586 16.20 -12.44 81.22
N THR A 587 16.69 -13.53 80.64
CA THR A 587 15.92 -14.45 79.79
C THR A 587 14.87 -15.28 80.52
N ASP A 588 14.92 -15.33 81.86
CA ASP A 588 14.06 -16.23 82.65
C ASP A 588 13.07 -15.51 83.60
N CYS A 589 13.27 -14.22 83.91
CA CYS A 589 12.36 -13.47 84.79
C CYS A 589 11.98 -12.06 84.30
N GLY A 590 12.56 -11.58 83.19
CA GLY A 590 12.11 -10.36 82.51
C GLY A 590 12.67 -9.02 83.01
N ASP A 591 13.62 -8.99 83.94
CA ASP A 591 14.28 -7.74 84.39
C ASP A 591 15.26 -7.17 83.33
N THR A 592 15.53 -5.84 83.30
CA THR A 592 16.37 -5.17 82.24
C THR A 592 17.35 -4.06 82.74
N LYS A 593 18.46 -3.76 82.01
CA LYS A 593 19.45 -2.65 82.28
C LYS A 593 20.10 -2.01 81.00
N THR A 594 20.47 -0.71 80.99
CA THR A 594 21.00 0.05 79.78
C THR A 594 22.33 0.83 79.99
N VAL A 595 23.22 0.96 78.97
CA VAL A 595 24.57 1.61 78.98
C VAL A 595 24.89 2.43 77.69
N ALA A 596 25.71 3.51 77.72
CA ALA A 596 26.06 4.41 76.58
C ALA A 596 27.48 4.20 75.96
N VAL A 597 27.71 4.53 74.67
CA VAL A 597 28.91 4.25 73.82
C VAL A 597 29.35 5.47 72.96
N LYS A 598 30.66 5.79 72.80
CA LYS A 598 31.22 7.01 72.12
C LYS A 598 31.41 6.89 70.56
N SER A 599 31.69 8.00 69.84
CA SER A 599 31.94 8.09 68.37
C SER A 599 33.36 7.67 67.91
N LEU A 600 33.57 7.39 66.60
CA LEU A 600 34.69 6.57 66.09
C LEU A 600 35.90 7.25 65.37
N GLY A 601 35.85 8.51 64.89
CA GLY A 601 37.00 9.24 64.27
C GLY A 601 37.50 8.75 62.88
N HIS A 602 38.41 9.50 62.22
CA HIS A 602 38.99 9.21 60.87
C HIS A 602 40.45 8.67 60.93
N ASP A 603 40.82 7.78 60.00
CA ASP A 603 42.11 7.05 59.93
C ASP A 603 42.61 6.90 58.46
N TYR A 604 43.51 7.80 58.01
CA TYR A 604 43.99 7.91 56.61
C TYR A 604 45.24 7.04 56.33
N GLN A 605 45.22 6.30 55.22
CA GLN A 605 46.26 5.37 54.77
C GLN A 605 46.69 5.66 53.31
N LEU A 606 47.97 5.48 52.97
CA LEU A 606 48.49 5.71 51.60
C LEU A 606 47.93 4.65 50.64
N VAL A 607 47.36 5.09 49.52
CA VAL A 607 46.67 4.22 48.57
C VAL A 607 47.47 4.03 47.28
N ARG A 608 48.14 5.06 46.76
CA ARG A 608 48.97 4.96 45.55
C ARG A 608 49.97 6.11 45.41
N THR A 609 51.07 5.84 44.71
CA THR A 609 52.03 6.83 44.21
C THR A 609 52.07 6.80 42.69
N ASP A 610 51.96 7.96 42.04
CA ASP A 610 52.14 8.12 40.60
C ASP A 610 53.61 8.53 40.29
N PRO A 611 54.31 7.86 39.34
CA PRO A 611 55.75 8.06 39.11
C PRO A 611 56.10 9.33 38.30
N ALA A 612 57.35 9.80 38.42
CA ALA A 612 57.86 11.00 37.74
C ALA A 612 57.95 10.84 36.20
N THR A 613 57.73 11.93 35.46
CA THR A 613 57.76 11.98 33.99
C THR A 613 58.93 12.83 33.46
N CYS A 614 59.07 12.99 32.14
CA CYS A 614 60.13 13.82 31.54
C CYS A 614 60.04 15.30 31.99
N THR A 615 58.89 15.77 32.47
CA THR A 615 58.64 17.17 32.84
C THR A 615 57.98 17.40 34.21
N THR A 616 57.59 16.35 34.97
CA THR A 616 56.96 16.49 36.31
C THR A 616 57.48 15.46 37.35
N PRO A 617 57.54 15.79 38.66
CA PRO A 617 57.87 14.87 39.77
C PRO A 617 56.76 13.83 40.08
N ALA A 618 57.03 12.90 41.00
CA ALA A 618 56.07 11.89 41.49
C ALA A 618 55.09 12.42 42.58
N ILE A 619 53.88 11.85 42.72
CA ILE A 619 52.81 12.29 43.65
C ILE A 619 52.22 11.12 44.46
N ASN A 620 52.00 11.31 45.77
CA ASN A 620 51.41 10.34 46.73
C ASN A 620 49.95 10.67 47.10
N HIS A 621 49.06 9.67 47.16
CA HIS A 621 47.62 9.79 47.46
C HIS A 621 47.19 9.00 48.71
N TYR A 622 46.49 9.61 49.69
CA TYR A 622 46.03 8.99 50.96
C TYR A 622 44.49 8.96 51.09
N ALA A 623 43.91 7.92 51.72
CA ALA A 623 42.46 7.76 51.95
C ALA A 623 42.08 7.20 53.34
N CYS A 624 40.98 7.67 53.92
CA CYS A 624 40.46 7.21 55.23
C CYS A 624 39.77 5.86 55.12
N SER A 625 40.30 4.86 55.84
CA SER A 625 39.88 3.45 55.77
C SER A 625 38.44 3.16 56.22
N ARG A 626 37.78 4.13 56.87
CA ARG A 626 36.44 3.97 57.46
C ARG A 626 35.33 4.82 56.81
N CYS A 627 35.68 5.95 56.19
CA CYS A 627 34.69 6.85 55.59
C CYS A 627 35.00 7.26 54.14
N GLY A 628 36.18 6.93 53.62
CA GLY A 628 36.54 7.15 52.22
C GLY A 628 36.97 8.56 51.82
N ASP A 629 37.14 9.51 52.76
CA ASP A 629 37.73 10.83 52.44
C ASP A 629 39.19 10.68 51.97
N THR A 630 39.70 11.55 51.06
CA THR A 630 41.04 11.45 50.43
C THR A 630 41.86 12.76 50.42
N VAL A 631 43.20 12.67 50.40
CA VAL A 631 44.15 13.81 50.32
C VAL A 631 45.46 13.47 49.57
N ASP A 632 46.03 14.42 48.79
CA ASP A 632 47.21 14.22 47.92
C ASP A 632 48.42 15.09 48.33
N GLN A 633 49.66 14.59 48.14
CA GLN A 633 50.93 15.29 48.42
C GLN A 633 52.08 14.94 47.44
N GLU A 634 52.93 15.92 47.09
CA GLU A 634 54.11 15.74 46.21
C GLU A 634 55.26 14.98 46.91
N ASP A 635 55.92 14.06 46.20
CA ASP A 635 57.10 13.34 46.68
C ASP A 635 58.39 14.10 46.32
N LYS A 636 59.08 14.62 47.33
CA LYS A 636 60.24 15.53 47.16
C LYS A 636 61.54 14.81 46.80
N ASP A 637 61.59 13.48 46.89
CA ASP A 637 62.79 12.69 46.64
C ASP A 637 62.93 12.19 45.17
N HIS A 638 61.94 12.45 44.30
CA HIS A 638 61.92 11.98 42.90
C HIS A 638 61.52 13.08 41.87
N PRO A 639 62.48 13.89 41.35
CA PRO A 639 62.23 14.97 40.39
C PRO A 639 62.12 14.52 38.92
N ALA A 640 61.73 15.43 38.02
CA ALA A 640 61.50 15.17 36.58
C ALA A 640 62.74 14.72 35.79
N LEU A 641 62.57 13.83 34.81
CA LEU A 641 63.63 12.97 34.23
C LEU A 641 64.38 13.49 32.96
N GLY A 642 63.93 14.55 32.27
CA GLY A 642 64.59 15.13 31.07
C GLY A 642 64.49 14.32 29.75
N HIS A 643 64.89 14.92 28.61
CA HIS A 643 64.78 14.33 27.24
C HIS A 643 66.11 13.77 26.68
N ASP A 644 66.04 12.72 25.85
CA ASP A 644 67.16 11.89 25.37
C ASP A 644 66.96 11.50 23.87
N TRP A 645 67.69 12.10 22.93
CA TRP A 645 67.37 12.13 21.48
C TRP A 645 68.15 11.11 20.63
N LYS A 646 67.46 10.40 19.71
CA LYS A 646 68.05 9.47 18.73
C LYS A 646 67.65 9.83 17.29
N LYS A 647 68.59 9.69 16.36
CA LYS A 647 68.43 9.94 14.91
C LYS A 647 67.73 8.75 14.24
N ASN A 648 66.71 9.02 13.43
CA ASN A 648 65.99 8.00 12.66
C ASN A 648 66.48 7.96 11.21
N ASP A 649 66.26 6.83 10.54
CA ASP A 649 66.69 6.59 9.16
C ASP A 649 65.99 7.51 8.13
N ASP A 650 64.91 8.19 8.51
CA ASP A 650 64.16 9.16 7.69
C ASP A 650 64.68 10.61 7.80
N GLY A 651 65.73 10.85 8.59
CA GLY A 651 66.35 12.17 8.77
C GLY A 651 65.73 13.05 9.86
N THR A 652 64.82 12.51 10.67
CA THR A 652 64.32 13.15 11.90
C THR A 652 65.12 12.73 13.14
N VAL A 653 65.01 13.49 14.23
CA VAL A 653 65.49 13.10 15.57
C VAL A 653 64.31 12.96 16.54
N THR A 654 64.23 11.82 17.23
CA THR A 654 63.14 11.49 18.17
C THR A 654 63.68 11.21 19.58
N CYS A 655 63.04 11.76 20.60
CA CYS A 655 63.36 11.49 22.00
C CYS A 655 62.95 10.05 22.35
N GLN A 656 63.91 9.21 22.71
CA GLN A 656 63.73 7.79 23.03
C GLN A 656 62.84 7.54 24.26
N ARG A 657 62.65 8.55 25.13
CA ARG A 657 61.88 8.43 26.38
C ARG A 657 60.43 8.89 26.28
N CYS A 658 60.14 9.90 25.47
CA CYS A 658 58.79 10.47 25.34
C CYS A 658 58.22 10.45 23.91
N GLY A 659 59.01 10.09 22.90
CA GLY A 659 58.55 9.92 21.52
C GLY A 659 58.34 11.20 20.69
N GLN A 660 58.70 12.39 21.19
CA GLN A 660 58.63 13.63 20.38
C GLN A 660 59.68 13.64 19.27
N THR A 661 59.35 14.16 18.07
CA THR A 661 60.18 14.08 16.84
C THR A 661 60.30 15.43 16.11
N HIS A 662 61.48 15.77 15.59
CA HIS A 662 61.75 17.00 14.79
C HIS A 662 62.67 16.75 13.56
N GLU A 663 62.56 17.56 12.49
CA GLU A 663 63.35 17.48 11.23
C GLU A 663 64.57 18.44 11.19
N HIS A 664 65.66 18.06 10.50
CA HIS A 664 66.86 18.89 10.31
C HIS A 664 66.64 20.05 9.30
N LYS A 665 67.12 21.28 9.62
CA LYS A 665 67.11 22.45 8.71
C LYS A 665 68.51 22.83 8.24
N TRP A 666 68.81 22.52 6.97
CA TRP A 666 70.13 22.66 6.34
C TRP A 666 70.29 23.94 5.51
N ASN A 667 71.40 24.65 5.69
CA ASN A 667 71.84 25.76 4.83
C ASN A 667 72.96 25.28 3.89
N THR A 668 73.03 25.79 2.66
CA THR A 668 73.88 25.23 1.57
C THR A 668 74.79 26.30 0.95
N GLU A 669 76.04 25.94 0.66
CA GLU A 669 77.03 26.79 -0.01
C GLU A 669 77.77 26.04 -1.15
N VAL A 670 77.94 26.67 -2.33
CA VAL A 670 78.59 26.06 -3.51
C VAL A 670 80.09 26.32 -3.50
N ILE A 671 80.88 25.24 -3.52
CA ILE A 671 82.35 25.30 -3.41
C ILE A 671 83.02 25.29 -4.80
N SER A 672 82.56 24.49 -5.78
CA SER A 672 83.10 24.47 -7.16
C SER A 672 82.12 23.89 -8.21
N LYS A 673 82.24 24.26 -9.51
CA LYS A 673 81.31 23.84 -10.60
C LYS A 673 81.91 22.76 -11.54
N VAL A 674 81.04 21.86 -12.05
CA VAL A 674 81.38 20.62 -12.80
C VAL A 674 81.63 20.80 -14.32
N SER A 675 82.50 19.96 -14.93
CA SER A 675 82.81 19.92 -16.38
C SER A 675 82.80 18.49 -16.99
N CYS A 676 83.12 18.33 -18.28
CA CYS A 676 83.12 17.05 -19.00
C CYS A 676 84.19 16.05 -18.52
N THR A 677 85.22 16.54 -17.82
CA THR A 677 86.39 15.78 -17.39
C THR A 677 86.77 16.04 -15.92
N THR A 678 86.02 16.89 -15.19
CA THR A 678 86.28 17.21 -13.77
C THR A 678 85.01 17.41 -12.95
N ASP A 679 85.07 17.02 -11.68
CA ASP A 679 83.96 16.96 -10.70
C ASP A 679 83.77 18.32 -9.98
N GLY A 680 82.55 18.68 -9.55
CA GLY A 680 82.23 19.91 -8.78
C GLY A 680 81.69 19.61 -7.37
N VAL A 681 81.77 20.54 -6.40
CA VAL A 681 81.45 20.27 -4.96
C VAL A 681 80.56 21.35 -4.31
N THR A 682 79.65 20.93 -3.42
CA THR A 682 78.71 21.76 -2.62
C THR A 682 78.68 21.30 -1.16
N ARG A 683 78.62 22.20 -0.17
CA ARG A 683 78.63 21.87 1.28
C ARG A 683 77.33 22.29 1.97
N HIS A 684 76.80 21.44 2.87
CA HIS A 684 75.55 21.66 3.61
C HIS A 684 75.76 21.60 5.13
N THR A 685 75.12 22.50 5.90
CA THR A 685 75.25 22.62 7.37
C THR A 685 73.89 22.79 8.08
N CYS A 686 73.61 22.01 9.13
CA CYS A 686 72.34 22.08 9.88
C CYS A 686 72.37 23.13 10.99
N SER A 687 71.37 24.01 11.01
CA SER A 687 71.30 25.17 11.90
C SER A 687 70.73 24.91 13.30
N ILE A 688 70.34 23.66 13.62
CA ILE A 688 69.80 23.28 14.94
C ILE A 688 70.74 22.34 15.70
N CYS A 689 71.42 21.42 15.00
CA CYS A 689 72.33 20.44 15.62
C CYS A 689 73.80 20.57 15.20
N GLY A 690 74.14 21.39 14.19
CA GLY A 690 75.52 21.70 13.81
C GLY A 690 76.22 20.74 12.86
N ASP A 691 75.58 19.65 12.42
CA ASP A 691 76.16 18.69 11.48
C ASP A 691 76.49 19.31 10.10
N THR A 692 77.52 18.80 9.41
CA THR A 692 77.90 19.19 8.03
C THR A 692 78.17 18.00 7.11
N TYR A 693 77.92 18.14 5.79
CA TYR A 693 78.39 17.18 4.77
C TYR A 693 78.63 17.84 3.39
N ASP A 694 79.51 17.23 2.58
CA ASP A 694 79.89 17.67 1.23
C ASP A 694 79.34 16.75 0.15
N ASP A 695 78.89 17.33 -0.95
CA ASP A 695 78.33 16.61 -2.10
C ASP A 695 79.18 16.88 -3.35
N VAL A 696 79.77 15.81 -3.92
CA VAL A 696 80.68 15.86 -5.08
C VAL A 696 79.97 15.34 -6.33
N VAL A 697 79.77 16.21 -7.32
CA VAL A 697 79.13 15.90 -8.60
C VAL A 697 80.19 15.49 -9.63
N LYS A 698 80.22 14.21 -10.02
CA LYS A 698 81.22 13.68 -10.97
C LYS A 698 80.99 14.03 -12.45
N GLY A 699 82.04 14.41 -13.18
CA GLY A 699 82.04 14.78 -14.60
C GLY A 699 82.10 13.59 -15.57
N GLY A 700 81.35 13.64 -16.68
CA GLY A 700 81.35 12.63 -17.75
C GLY A 700 80.39 12.90 -18.91
N HIS A 701 80.57 12.20 -20.04
CA HIS A 701 79.79 12.39 -21.28
C HIS A 701 78.27 12.20 -21.08
N LYS A 702 77.50 13.25 -21.39
CA LYS A 702 76.03 13.25 -21.31
C LYS A 702 75.41 12.97 -22.68
N TRP A 703 74.75 11.82 -22.81
CA TRP A 703 74.05 11.40 -24.03
C TRP A 703 72.58 11.84 -24.00
N THR A 704 72.15 12.56 -25.03
CA THR A 704 70.74 12.83 -25.33
C THR A 704 70.21 11.95 -26.44
N TYR A 705 68.98 11.48 -26.25
CA TYR A 705 68.33 10.53 -27.14
C TYR A 705 67.42 11.27 -28.11
N LYS A 706 67.45 10.90 -29.39
CA LYS A 706 66.46 11.36 -30.38
C LYS A 706 65.75 10.13 -30.97
N LYS A 707 64.44 10.05 -30.76
CA LYS A 707 63.58 8.99 -31.29
C LYS A 707 63.39 9.22 -32.79
N THR A 708 63.81 8.27 -33.62
CA THR A 708 63.75 8.38 -35.09
C THR A 708 62.62 7.53 -35.70
N GLY A 709 62.02 6.61 -34.94
CA GLY A 709 60.88 5.79 -35.35
C GLY A 709 60.10 5.17 -34.17
N THR A 710 59.10 4.33 -34.43
CA THR A 710 58.29 3.68 -33.38
C THR A 710 59.14 2.77 -32.48
N ASN A 711 60.09 2.00 -33.03
CA ASN A 711 60.93 1.02 -32.30
C ASN A 711 62.47 1.17 -32.46
N THR A 712 62.98 2.21 -33.13
CA THR A 712 64.42 2.51 -33.25
C THR A 712 64.79 3.87 -32.63
N SER A 713 66.03 4.04 -32.14
CA SER A 713 66.49 5.31 -31.53
C SER A 713 67.99 5.55 -31.73
N VAL A 714 68.37 6.82 -31.92
CA VAL A 714 69.77 7.28 -32.03
C VAL A 714 70.14 8.07 -30.76
N CYS A 715 71.30 7.79 -30.18
CA CYS A 715 71.86 8.53 -29.04
C CYS A 715 72.91 9.54 -29.53
N LEU A 716 72.88 10.79 -29.08
CA LEU A 716 73.79 11.91 -29.41
C LEU A 716 74.40 12.49 -28.12
N CYS A 717 75.73 12.62 -27.98
CA CYS A 717 76.33 13.27 -26.81
C CYS A 717 76.15 14.80 -26.86
N THR A 718 75.48 15.43 -25.89
CA THR A 718 75.29 16.91 -25.86
C THR A 718 76.55 17.68 -25.53
N VAL A 719 77.59 16.98 -25.09
CA VAL A 719 78.85 17.59 -24.70
C VAL A 719 79.90 17.50 -25.82
N CYS A 720 79.82 16.49 -26.72
CA CYS A 720 80.81 16.30 -27.81
C CYS A 720 80.27 15.89 -29.20
N GLY A 721 78.96 15.63 -29.36
CA GLY A 721 78.30 15.55 -30.68
C GLY A 721 78.31 14.21 -31.45
N LYS A 722 78.85 13.10 -30.95
CA LYS A 722 78.85 11.79 -31.67
C LYS A 722 77.50 11.02 -31.57
N THR A 723 77.15 10.19 -32.57
CA THR A 723 75.88 9.41 -32.63
C THR A 723 76.01 7.86 -32.71
N LYS A 724 75.04 7.10 -32.15
CA LYS A 724 74.91 5.61 -32.26
C LYS A 724 73.43 5.13 -32.25
N GLU A 725 73.07 4.15 -33.09
CA GLU A 725 71.70 3.58 -33.22
C GLU A 725 71.45 2.31 -32.37
N HIS A 726 70.20 2.13 -31.91
CA HIS A 726 69.75 1.02 -31.06
C HIS A 726 68.38 0.45 -31.51
N ASN A 727 68.24 -0.89 -31.51
CA ASN A 727 67.02 -1.61 -31.91
C ASN A 727 66.33 -2.34 -30.73
N PHE A 728 65.03 -2.10 -30.50
CA PHE A 728 64.23 -2.64 -29.38
C PHE A 728 63.18 -3.65 -29.86
N SER A 729 63.62 -4.87 -30.15
CA SER A 729 62.80 -5.92 -30.77
C SER A 729 62.41 -7.08 -29.83
N ILE A 730 62.85 -7.08 -28.57
CA ILE A 730 62.59 -8.16 -27.60
C ILE A 730 61.52 -7.70 -26.61
N PHE A 731 60.27 -8.13 -26.78
CA PHE A 731 59.13 -7.73 -25.95
C PHE A 731 59.01 -8.56 -24.68
N SER A 732 58.54 -7.95 -23.59
CA SER A 732 58.38 -8.62 -22.29
C SER A 732 57.09 -9.45 -22.21
N ASP A 733 57.20 -10.64 -21.63
CA ASP A 733 56.09 -11.59 -21.47
C ASP A 733 55.32 -11.34 -20.15
N LYS A 734 55.88 -10.54 -19.23
CA LYS A 734 55.32 -10.29 -17.89
C LYS A 734 54.12 -9.35 -17.97
N GLU A 735 52.98 -9.74 -17.37
CA GLU A 735 51.78 -8.90 -17.42
C GLU A 735 51.88 -7.58 -16.66
N SER A 736 52.70 -7.52 -15.61
CA SER A 736 52.99 -6.25 -14.93
C SER A 736 53.74 -5.23 -15.80
N GLU A 737 54.25 -5.66 -16.96
CA GLU A 737 55.01 -4.84 -17.91
C GLU A 737 54.27 -4.68 -19.26
N LYS A 738 52.93 -4.87 -19.22
CA LYS A 738 52.00 -4.50 -20.29
C LYS A 738 51.01 -3.46 -19.76
N LYS A 739 50.70 -2.47 -20.57
CA LYS A 739 49.65 -1.46 -20.31
C LYS A 739 48.55 -1.64 -21.32
N ASP A 740 47.32 -1.62 -20.83
CA ASP A 740 46.14 -1.83 -21.65
C ASP A 740 45.90 -0.66 -22.62
N PRO A 741 45.34 -0.95 -23.81
CA PRO A 741 44.94 0.09 -24.76
C PRO A 741 43.85 0.98 -24.14
N THR A 742 43.88 2.26 -24.51
CA THR A 742 42.87 3.27 -24.13
C THR A 742 42.00 3.62 -25.33
N CYS A 743 41.00 4.49 -25.16
CA CYS A 743 40.09 4.88 -26.26
C CYS A 743 40.83 5.47 -27.48
N THR A 744 41.98 6.11 -27.27
CA THR A 744 42.72 6.85 -28.33
C THR A 744 44.16 6.36 -28.54
N LYS A 745 44.68 5.48 -27.68
CA LYS A 745 46.07 4.99 -27.76
C LYS A 745 46.11 3.46 -27.63
N ALA A 746 46.91 2.81 -28.48
CA ALA A 746 47.19 1.38 -28.42
C ALA A 746 47.87 0.97 -27.10
N GLY A 747 47.78 -0.32 -26.77
CA GLY A 747 48.43 -0.89 -25.59
C GLY A 747 49.94 -0.73 -25.69
N MET A 748 50.63 -0.70 -24.55
CA MET A 748 52.09 -0.60 -24.53
C MET A 748 52.70 -1.82 -23.87
N VAL A 749 53.88 -2.22 -24.30
CA VAL A 749 54.67 -3.31 -23.70
C VAL A 749 56.10 -2.85 -23.53
N VAL A 750 56.77 -3.33 -22.48
CA VAL A 750 58.20 -3.09 -22.32
C VAL A 750 58.99 -3.93 -23.33
N ALA A 751 59.76 -3.29 -24.20
CA ALA A 751 60.73 -3.91 -25.09
C ALA A 751 62.16 -3.64 -24.63
N THR A 752 63.03 -4.62 -24.81
CA THR A 752 64.44 -4.59 -24.46
C THR A 752 65.28 -4.48 -25.73
N CYS A 753 66.29 -3.62 -25.72
CA CYS A 753 67.24 -3.48 -26.81
C CYS A 753 68.19 -4.67 -26.84
N ALA A 754 68.28 -5.33 -27.99
CA ALA A 754 69.16 -6.48 -28.17
C ALA A 754 70.66 -6.11 -28.02
N ASP A 755 71.03 -4.86 -28.34
CA ASP A 755 72.43 -4.44 -28.40
C ASP A 755 73.01 -3.92 -27.07
N CYS A 756 72.16 -3.43 -26.16
CA CYS A 756 72.61 -2.81 -24.90
C CYS A 756 71.81 -3.21 -23.66
N GLY A 757 70.81 -4.10 -23.81
CA GLY A 757 70.00 -4.61 -22.69
C GLY A 757 69.06 -3.59 -22.05
N ARG A 758 69.00 -2.36 -22.58
CA ARG A 758 68.16 -1.29 -22.02
C ARG A 758 66.69 -1.58 -22.31
N ARG A 759 65.82 -1.34 -21.34
CA ARG A 759 64.38 -1.64 -21.40
C ARG A 759 63.57 -0.35 -21.51
N ARG A 760 62.52 -0.33 -22.35
CA ARG A 760 61.61 0.82 -22.48
C ARG A 760 60.21 0.40 -22.88
N TRP A 761 59.22 1.25 -22.64
CA TRP A 761 57.87 1.07 -23.15
C TRP A 761 57.77 1.41 -24.64
N VAL A 762 57.17 0.51 -25.42
CA VAL A 762 56.83 0.72 -26.84
C VAL A 762 55.38 0.37 -27.07
N TYR A 763 54.78 0.90 -28.14
CA TYR A 763 53.41 0.58 -28.49
C TYR A 763 53.34 -0.82 -29.08
N ASP A 764 52.39 -1.61 -28.59
CA ASP A 764 52.11 -2.95 -29.08
C ASP A 764 51.10 -2.86 -30.23
N GLU A 765 51.60 -2.95 -31.46
CA GLU A 765 50.78 -2.84 -32.68
C GLU A 765 49.75 -3.99 -32.79
N THR A 766 49.91 -5.08 -32.02
CA THR A 766 48.92 -6.16 -31.95
C THR A 766 47.74 -5.84 -31.03
N ARG A 767 47.81 -4.74 -30.26
CA ARG A 767 46.79 -4.29 -29.29
C ARG A 767 46.34 -2.85 -29.59
N PRO A 768 45.55 -2.62 -30.65
CA PRO A 768 45.16 -1.28 -31.09
C PRO A 768 44.26 -0.55 -30.08
N ALA A 769 44.12 0.77 -30.26
CA ALA A 769 43.25 1.61 -29.43
C ALA A 769 41.79 1.11 -29.45
N LEU A 770 41.11 1.18 -28.31
CA LEU A 770 39.78 0.57 -28.11
C LEU A 770 38.62 1.34 -28.78
N GLY A 771 38.87 2.56 -29.27
CA GLY A 771 37.83 3.47 -29.76
C GLY A 771 36.97 4.06 -28.64
N HIS A 772 36.11 5.01 -28.99
CA HIS A 772 35.15 5.61 -28.07
C HIS A 772 33.87 4.75 -27.99
N ASP A 773 33.34 4.63 -26.78
CA ASP A 773 32.12 3.86 -26.46
C ASP A 773 31.03 4.83 -26.01
N TRP A 774 30.21 5.25 -26.97
CA TRP A 774 29.31 6.40 -26.83
C TRP A 774 27.98 6.01 -26.18
N LYS A 775 27.59 6.75 -25.14
CA LYS A 775 26.24 6.71 -24.56
C LYS A 775 25.52 8.00 -24.85
N ASP A 776 24.31 7.87 -25.37
CA ASP A 776 23.39 8.98 -25.55
C ASP A 776 22.93 9.55 -24.19
N ASN A 777 22.97 10.88 -24.07
CA ASN A 777 22.58 11.60 -22.86
C ASN A 777 21.10 12.01 -22.86
N GLY A 778 20.39 11.87 -23.99
CA GLY A 778 18.97 12.21 -24.12
C GLY A 778 18.67 13.71 -24.30
N ASP A 779 19.71 14.54 -24.39
CA ASP A 779 19.65 15.99 -24.63
C ASP A 779 20.17 16.38 -26.04
N GLY A 780 20.42 15.40 -26.91
CA GLY A 780 21.03 15.58 -28.23
C GLY A 780 22.56 15.43 -28.25
N THR A 781 23.17 15.08 -27.12
CA THR A 781 24.61 14.78 -27.01
C THR A 781 24.88 13.34 -26.60
N ALA A 782 26.07 12.82 -26.91
CA ALA A 782 26.56 11.54 -26.42
C ALA A 782 27.93 11.70 -25.76
N THR A 783 28.17 10.95 -24.68
CA THR A 783 29.43 10.96 -23.90
C THR A 783 30.03 9.56 -23.84
N CYS A 784 31.35 9.47 -23.91
CA CYS A 784 32.05 8.18 -23.84
C CYS A 784 31.96 7.59 -22.43
N GLN A 785 31.48 6.36 -22.29
CA GLN A 785 31.26 5.70 -20.99
C GLN A 785 32.53 5.14 -20.34
N ARG A 786 33.64 5.04 -21.10
CA ARG A 786 34.90 4.50 -20.58
C ARG A 786 35.51 5.47 -19.56
N GLU A 787 35.77 4.96 -18.37
CA GLU A 787 36.24 5.71 -17.21
C GLU A 787 37.48 6.57 -17.55
N GLY A 788 37.43 7.87 -17.21
CA GLY A 788 38.51 8.83 -17.51
C GLY A 788 38.57 9.38 -18.94
N CYS A 789 37.67 9.01 -19.86
CA CYS A 789 37.68 9.52 -21.24
C CYS A 789 37.09 10.94 -21.40
N GLY A 790 35.94 11.22 -20.77
CA GLY A 790 35.32 12.56 -20.68
C GLY A 790 34.90 13.26 -21.99
N LYS A 791 35.14 12.68 -23.17
CA LYS A 791 34.72 13.27 -24.46
C LYS A 791 33.22 13.15 -24.68
N SER A 792 32.64 14.18 -25.29
CA SER A 792 31.27 14.20 -25.77
C SER A 792 31.17 14.79 -27.19
N HIS A 793 30.09 14.46 -27.90
CA HIS A 793 29.73 15.08 -29.18
C HIS A 793 28.22 15.29 -29.28
N THR A 794 27.77 16.18 -30.15
CA THR A 794 26.36 16.35 -30.53
C THR A 794 26.01 15.42 -31.68
N HIS A 795 24.79 14.88 -31.69
CA HIS A 795 24.36 13.99 -32.78
C HIS A 795 24.16 14.77 -34.07
N THR A 796 24.98 14.46 -35.07
CA THR A 796 24.81 14.94 -36.45
C THR A 796 24.27 13.77 -37.26
N LEU A 797 23.09 13.90 -37.85
CA LEU A 797 22.39 12.81 -38.52
C LEU A 797 22.63 12.85 -40.04
N ASP A 798 22.65 11.68 -40.68
CA ASP A 798 22.68 11.53 -42.14
C ASP A 798 21.36 11.96 -42.81
N GLU A 799 21.26 11.83 -44.14
CA GLU A 799 20.06 12.20 -44.92
C GLU A 799 18.86 11.23 -44.72
N GLY A 800 19.07 10.14 -43.98
CA GLY A 800 18.09 9.12 -43.63
C GLY A 800 17.71 8.18 -44.76
N GLU A 801 17.52 6.91 -44.41
CA GLU A 801 17.14 5.84 -45.34
C GLU A 801 15.73 5.32 -45.05
N VAL A 802 14.93 5.03 -46.08
CA VAL A 802 13.61 4.39 -45.90
C VAL A 802 13.81 2.91 -45.59
N THR A 803 13.81 2.57 -44.31
CA THR A 803 14.05 1.21 -43.81
C THR A 803 12.78 0.35 -43.83
N LYS A 804 11.60 0.97 -43.85
CA LYS A 804 10.31 0.28 -44.03
C LYS A 804 9.42 1.10 -44.98
N LYS A 805 9.04 0.54 -46.12
CA LYS A 805 8.12 1.21 -47.04
C LYS A 805 6.69 1.25 -46.46
N PRO A 806 5.95 2.35 -46.61
CA PRO A 806 4.55 2.43 -46.17
C PRO A 806 3.65 1.49 -46.98
N SER A 807 2.61 0.95 -46.34
CA SER A 807 1.53 0.18 -46.97
C SER A 807 0.18 0.91 -46.81
N CYS A 808 -0.92 0.29 -47.25
CA CYS A 808 -2.27 0.91 -47.16
C CYS A 808 -2.70 1.20 -45.71
N GLU A 809 -2.25 0.39 -44.74
CA GLU A 809 -2.61 0.50 -43.32
C GLU A 809 -1.41 0.78 -42.40
N GLU A 810 -0.21 0.35 -42.80
CA GLU A 810 0.99 0.52 -41.98
C GLU A 810 1.82 1.70 -42.46
N LYS A 811 2.16 2.59 -41.54
CA LYS A 811 3.14 3.66 -41.76
C LYS A 811 4.49 3.05 -42.17
N GLY A 812 5.15 3.72 -43.11
CA GLY A 812 6.55 3.47 -43.42
C GLY A 812 7.45 4.12 -42.38
N VAL A 813 8.74 3.80 -42.40
CA VAL A 813 9.72 4.33 -41.47
C VAL A 813 10.95 4.78 -42.26
N LYS A 814 11.35 6.03 -42.05
CA LYS A 814 12.64 6.56 -42.46
C LYS A 814 13.56 6.62 -41.24
N THR A 815 14.76 6.06 -41.33
CA THR A 815 15.73 5.99 -40.23
C THR A 815 16.96 6.83 -40.57
N TYR A 816 17.26 7.80 -39.72
CA TYR A 816 18.44 8.63 -39.73
C TYR A 816 19.49 8.06 -38.78
N ARG A 817 20.75 8.02 -39.17
CA ARG A 817 21.87 7.51 -38.35
C ARG A 817 22.85 8.62 -38.03
N CYS A 818 23.44 8.58 -36.84
CA CYS A 818 24.50 9.50 -36.48
C CYS A 818 25.73 9.27 -37.36
N THR A 819 26.30 10.34 -37.90
CA THR A 819 27.48 10.30 -38.79
C THR A 819 28.79 10.10 -38.02
N GLU A 820 28.76 10.19 -36.68
CA GLU A 820 29.94 10.04 -35.84
C GLU A 820 30.36 8.57 -35.71
N THR A 821 31.66 8.30 -35.88
CA THR A 821 32.19 6.92 -35.95
C THR A 821 31.98 6.19 -34.63
N ASN A 822 31.43 4.97 -34.68
CA ASN A 822 31.03 4.12 -33.54
C ASN A 822 29.88 4.68 -32.67
N CYS A 823 29.16 5.70 -33.11
CA CYS A 823 27.94 6.18 -32.44
C CYS A 823 26.70 5.49 -33.04
N ASN A 824 26.04 4.63 -32.26
CA ASN A 824 24.89 3.83 -32.73
C ASN A 824 23.54 4.56 -32.60
N TYR A 825 23.57 5.88 -32.40
CA TYR A 825 22.34 6.66 -32.27
C TYR A 825 21.59 6.70 -33.61
N THR A 826 20.31 6.36 -33.58
CA THR A 826 19.41 6.44 -34.73
C THR A 826 18.12 7.13 -34.36
N LYS A 827 17.66 8.02 -35.23
CA LYS A 827 16.36 8.69 -35.12
C LYS A 827 15.44 8.16 -36.21
N THR A 828 14.19 7.87 -35.87
CA THR A 828 13.19 7.40 -36.85
C THR A 828 12.08 8.41 -37.04
N GLU A 829 11.61 8.53 -38.26
CA GLU A 829 10.47 9.34 -38.65
C GLU A 829 9.45 8.47 -39.38
N ASP A 830 8.18 8.64 -38.99
CA ASP A 830 7.05 7.93 -39.58
C ASP A 830 6.74 8.51 -40.97
N ILE A 831 6.70 7.65 -41.98
CA ILE A 831 6.12 7.98 -43.29
C ILE A 831 4.65 7.58 -43.25
N ALA A 832 3.75 8.51 -43.52
CA ALA A 832 2.31 8.23 -43.51
C ALA A 832 1.95 7.03 -44.40
N ALA A 833 1.03 6.19 -43.93
CA ALA A 833 0.48 5.09 -44.70
C ALA A 833 -0.14 5.61 -46.00
N THR A 834 -0.06 4.83 -47.09
CA THR A 834 -0.52 5.27 -48.42
C THR A 834 -2.04 5.41 -48.51
N GLY A 835 -2.77 4.91 -47.50
CA GLY A 835 -4.22 4.87 -47.48
C GLY A 835 -4.79 3.85 -48.47
N HIS A 836 -6.09 3.58 -48.33
CA HIS A 836 -6.80 2.68 -49.24
C HIS A 836 -7.43 3.43 -50.41
N THR A 837 -7.21 2.93 -51.62
CA THR A 837 -7.86 3.38 -52.84
C THR A 837 -8.96 2.38 -53.21
N TRP A 838 -10.21 2.73 -52.90
CA TRP A 838 -11.36 1.84 -53.03
C TRP A 838 -11.92 1.81 -54.47
N ASP A 839 -12.52 0.70 -54.86
CA ASP A 839 -13.35 0.60 -56.07
C ASP A 839 -14.68 1.36 -55.91
N THR A 840 -15.55 1.31 -56.92
CA THR A 840 -16.85 2.01 -56.93
C THR A 840 -17.91 1.36 -56.03
N GLY A 841 -17.58 0.25 -55.37
CA GLY A 841 -18.46 -0.49 -54.46
C GLY A 841 -19.55 -1.30 -55.16
N LYS A 842 -19.85 -2.48 -54.62
CA LYS A 842 -20.88 -3.41 -55.10
C LYS A 842 -21.92 -3.68 -54.02
N THR A 843 -23.20 -3.56 -54.34
CA THR A 843 -24.29 -3.90 -53.42
C THR A 843 -24.34 -5.41 -53.22
N THR A 844 -24.05 -5.86 -52.01
CA THR A 844 -24.02 -7.29 -51.63
C THR A 844 -25.29 -7.74 -50.95
N THR A 845 -25.97 -6.84 -50.24
CA THR A 845 -27.28 -7.09 -49.61
C THR A 845 -28.18 -5.89 -49.87
N LYS A 846 -29.40 -6.11 -50.36
CA LYS A 846 -30.36 -5.01 -50.57
C LYS A 846 -31.00 -4.61 -49.24
N ALA A 847 -31.31 -3.33 -49.07
CA ALA A 847 -32.04 -2.83 -47.90
C ALA A 847 -33.54 -3.14 -48.03
N SER A 848 -34.20 -3.38 -46.91
CA SER A 848 -35.65 -3.51 -46.78
C SER A 848 -36.14 -2.65 -45.59
N CYS A 849 -37.44 -2.70 -45.27
CA CYS A 849 -37.98 -2.09 -44.06
C CYS A 849 -37.82 -2.95 -42.79
N ASP A 850 -37.14 -4.10 -42.88
CA ASP A 850 -36.87 -5.00 -41.74
C ASP A 850 -35.38 -5.40 -41.57
N HIS A 851 -34.52 -5.03 -42.52
CA HIS A 851 -33.07 -5.09 -42.37
C HIS A 851 -32.35 -4.04 -43.24
N THR A 852 -31.21 -3.57 -42.76
CA THR A 852 -30.33 -2.65 -43.51
C THR A 852 -29.67 -3.36 -44.69
N GLY A 853 -29.44 -2.63 -45.79
CA GLY A 853 -28.67 -3.12 -46.93
C GLY A 853 -27.16 -2.94 -46.72
N VAL A 854 -26.34 -3.58 -47.55
CA VAL A 854 -24.88 -3.51 -47.47
C VAL A 854 -24.28 -3.30 -48.86
N LYS A 855 -23.48 -2.25 -49.00
CA LYS A 855 -22.62 -1.99 -50.15
C LYS A 855 -21.16 -2.21 -49.77
N THR A 856 -20.47 -3.10 -50.47
CA THR A 856 -19.09 -3.50 -50.17
C THR A 856 -18.12 -2.89 -51.18
N TYR A 857 -17.11 -2.17 -50.70
CA TYR A 857 -16.03 -1.58 -51.48
C TYR A 857 -14.74 -2.37 -51.30
N THR A 858 -14.01 -2.64 -52.37
CA THR A 858 -12.74 -3.39 -52.34
C THR A 858 -11.57 -2.48 -52.67
N CYS A 859 -10.51 -2.49 -51.87
CA CYS A 859 -9.31 -1.72 -52.12
C CYS A 859 -8.56 -2.30 -53.32
N LYS A 860 -8.27 -1.48 -54.33
CA LYS A 860 -7.58 -1.90 -55.56
C LYS A 860 -6.13 -2.34 -55.31
N THR A 861 -5.53 -1.91 -54.20
CA THR A 861 -4.11 -2.12 -53.89
C THR A 861 -3.87 -3.33 -52.98
N CYS A 862 -4.70 -3.55 -51.96
CA CYS A 862 -4.51 -4.64 -50.97
C CYS A 862 -5.62 -5.68 -50.94
N GLY A 863 -6.75 -5.45 -51.62
CA GLY A 863 -7.88 -6.37 -51.66
C GLY A 863 -8.78 -6.36 -50.42
N ASP A 864 -8.48 -5.52 -49.41
CA ASP A 864 -9.34 -5.35 -48.23
C ASP A 864 -10.71 -4.83 -48.63
N THR A 865 -11.73 -5.20 -47.87
CA THR A 865 -13.12 -4.81 -48.12
C THR A 865 -13.68 -3.97 -46.98
N ARG A 866 -14.31 -2.84 -47.30
CA ARG A 866 -15.12 -2.07 -46.35
C ARG A 866 -16.58 -2.06 -46.75
N THR A 867 -17.47 -2.10 -45.78
CA THR A 867 -18.92 -2.13 -46.01
C THR A 867 -19.58 -0.85 -45.55
N GLU A 868 -20.45 -0.30 -46.38
CA GLU A 868 -21.33 0.82 -46.04
C GLU A 868 -22.76 0.30 -45.89
N THR A 869 -23.39 0.67 -44.79
CA THR A 869 -24.76 0.28 -44.47
C THR A 869 -25.72 1.18 -45.23
N ILE A 870 -26.56 0.59 -46.07
CA ILE A 870 -27.68 1.26 -46.71
C ILE A 870 -28.81 1.31 -45.69
N ALA A 871 -29.31 2.50 -45.38
CA ALA A 871 -30.40 2.71 -44.43
C ALA A 871 -31.63 1.86 -44.78
N MET A 872 -32.36 1.42 -43.75
CA MET A 872 -33.62 0.70 -43.93
C MET A 872 -34.61 1.57 -44.68
N LEU A 873 -35.41 0.96 -45.55
CA LEU A 873 -36.47 1.68 -46.26
C LEU A 873 -37.61 2.01 -45.28
N GLU A 874 -38.23 3.17 -45.47
CA GLU A 874 -39.38 3.57 -44.64
C GLU A 874 -40.55 2.58 -44.77
N HIS A 875 -41.31 2.41 -43.69
CA HIS A 875 -42.48 1.55 -43.71
C HIS A 875 -43.58 2.14 -44.60
N THR A 876 -43.96 1.42 -45.65
CA THR A 876 -45.18 1.68 -46.42
C THR A 876 -46.38 1.00 -45.76
N TRP A 877 -47.21 1.81 -45.10
CA TRP A 877 -48.42 1.38 -44.40
C TRP A 877 -49.60 1.16 -45.37
N ASP A 878 -50.56 0.32 -44.98
CA ASP A 878 -51.88 0.25 -45.62
C ASP A 878 -52.78 1.42 -45.21
N ASP A 879 -54.00 1.46 -45.77
CA ASP A 879 -54.94 2.57 -45.55
C ASP A 879 -55.58 2.57 -44.15
N GLY A 880 -55.22 1.59 -43.30
CA GLY A 880 -55.67 1.46 -41.93
C GLY A 880 -57.12 0.96 -41.77
N GLN A 881 -57.37 0.10 -40.79
CA GLN A 881 -58.70 -0.39 -40.44
C GLN A 881 -59.14 0.13 -39.06
N VAL A 882 -60.40 0.57 -38.95
CA VAL A 882 -61.00 0.94 -37.67
C VAL A 882 -61.29 -0.33 -36.89
N THR A 883 -60.49 -0.59 -35.86
CA THR A 883 -60.61 -1.78 -35.02
C THR A 883 -61.54 -1.56 -33.83
N THR A 884 -61.73 -0.30 -33.41
CA THR A 884 -62.68 0.08 -32.35
C THR A 884 -63.40 1.37 -32.74
N LYS A 885 -64.74 1.36 -32.78
CA LYS A 885 -65.54 2.55 -33.13
C LYS A 885 -65.62 3.52 -31.93
N PRO A 886 -65.54 4.85 -32.14
CA PRO A 886 -65.74 5.84 -31.09
C PRO A 886 -67.21 5.91 -30.63
N THR A 887 -67.44 6.35 -29.39
CA THR A 887 -68.76 6.65 -28.81
C THR A 887 -68.83 8.12 -28.34
N CYS A 888 -69.98 8.57 -27.81
CA CYS A 888 -70.15 9.95 -27.33
C CYS A 888 -69.13 10.37 -26.25
N THR A 889 -68.57 9.40 -25.51
CA THR A 889 -67.64 9.65 -24.39
C THR A 889 -66.32 8.86 -24.48
N LYS A 890 -66.17 7.91 -25.41
CA LYS A 890 -64.95 7.09 -25.56
C LYS A 890 -64.36 7.22 -26.97
N LYS A 891 -63.04 7.45 -27.06
CA LYS A 891 -62.28 7.48 -28.32
C LYS A 891 -62.26 6.10 -28.99
N GLY A 892 -62.27 6.08 -30.32
CA GLY A 892 -62.09 4.89 -31.16
C GLY A 892 -60.62 4.67 -31.53
N ILE A 893 -60.31 3.57 -32.23
CA ILE A 893 -58.93 3.20 -32.61
C ILE A 893 -58.89 2.72 -34.06
N ARG A 894 -57.93 3.25 -34.84
CA ARG A 894 -57.57 2.81 -36.19
C ARG A 894 -56.18 2.18 -36.21
N THR A 895 -56.05 0.98 -36.78
CA THR A 895 -54.81 0.21 -36.87
C THR A 895 -54.31 0.13 -38.32
N TYR A 896 -53.05 0.49 -38.56
CA TYR A 896 -52.37 0.43 -39.86
C TYR A 896 -51.36 -0.71 -39.88
N THR A 897 -51.25 -1.45 -40.99
CA THR A 897 -50.32 -2.57 -41.17
C THR A 897 -49.34 -2.28 -42.29
N CYS A 898 -48.04 -2.47 -42.05
CA CYS A 898 -47.01 -2.31 -43.07
C CYS A 898 -47.18 -3.38 -44.17
N LYS A 899 -47.29 -2.95 -45.43
CA LYS A 899 -47.51 -3.83 -46.59
C LYS A 899 -46.38 -4.86 -46.77
N VAL A 900 -45.16 -4.52 -46.32
CA VAL A 900 -43.93 -5.30 -46.51
C VAL A 900 -43.61 -6.19 -45.30
N CYS A 901 -43.38 -5.63 -44.10
CA CYS A 901 -42.94 -6.40 -42.93
C CYS A 901 -44.05 -6.79 -41.94
N LYS A 902 -45.32 -6.44 -42.22
CA LYS A 902 -46.49 -6.76 -41.39
C LYS A 902 -46.52 -6.17 -39.97
N ALA A 903 -45.58 -5.30 -39.61
CA ALA A 903 -45.66 -4.50 -38.38
C ALA A 903 -46.94 -3.64 -38.36
N THR A 904 -47.51 -3.38 -37.18
CA THR A 904 -48.74 -2.59 -37.01
C THR A 904 -48.50 -1.33 -36.16
N LYS A 905 -49.27 -0.26 -36.43
CA LYS A 905 -49.32 0.97 -35.61
C LYS A 905 -50.77 1.43 -35.43
N THR A 906 -51.10 2.08 -34.31
CA THR A 906 -52.47 2.54 -34.00
C THR A 906 -52.54 4.06 -33.92
N ALA A 907 -53.70 4.63 -34.27
CA ALA A 907 -54.04 6.03 -34.07
C ALA A 907 -55.44 6.16 -33.46
N ASP A 908 -55.59 7.09 -32.52
CA ASP A 908 -56.86 7.37 -31.86
C ASP A 908 -57.83 8.10 -32.79
N ILE A 909 -59.11 7.78 -32.66
CA ILE A 909 -60.22 8.49 -33.30
C ILE A 909 -60.97 9.22 -32.18
N GLU A 910 -61.04 10.54 -32.24
CA GLU A 910 -61.70 11.35 -31.21
C GLU A 910 -63.17 10.94 -30.98
N ALA A 911 -63.64 11.11 -29.73
CA ALA A 911 -65.02 10.79 -29.34
C ALA A 911 -66.01 11.69 -30.10
N THR A 912 -67.22 11.18 -30.38
CA THR A 912 -68.16 11.85 -31.28
C THR A 912 -68.88 13.07 -30.67
N GLY A 913 -68.74 13.29 -29.35
CA GLY A 913 -69.43 14.35 -28.62
C GLY A 913 -70.95 14.11 -28.47
N HIS A 914 -71.59 14.92 -27.62
CA HIS A 914 -73.04 14.91 -27.44
C HIS A 914 -73.72 15.90 -28.40
N ASP A 915 -74.82 15.48 -29.02
CA ASP A 915 -75.64 16.27 -29.96
C ASP A 915 -77.02 16.52 -29.34
N TYR A 916 -77.11 17.56 -28.50
CA TYR A 916 -78.30 17.91 -27.71
C TYR A 916 -79.34 18.68 -28.54
N LYS A 917 -80.60 18.26 -28.45
CA LYS A 917 -81.77 18.98 -28.97
C LYS A 917 -82.67 19.45 -27.84
N VAL A 918 -83.24 20.65 -27.96
CA VAL A 918 -84.17 21.21 -26.97
C VAL A 918 -85.42 20.34 -26.88
N LYS A 919 -85.78 19.94 -25.66
CA LYS A 919 -86.95 19.14 -25.28
C LYS A 919 -88.08 20.03 -24.76
N ASP A 920 -87.77 21.12 -24.05
CA ASP A 920 -88.78 22.02 -23.43
C ASP A 920 -88.20 23.42 -23.14
N HIS A 921 -89.01 24.50 -23.20
CA HIS A 921 -88.56 25.89 -23.03
C HIS A 921 -89.67 26.84 -22.50
N LYS A 922 -89.32 27.75 -21.57
CA LYS A 922 -90.18 28.81 -21.02
C LYS A 922 -89.39 30.13 -20.89
N ASP A 923 -89.91 31.21 -21.47
CA ASP A 923 -89.31 32.55 -21.39
C ASP A 923 -89.45 33.22 -20.01
N ALA A 924 -88.55 34.16 -19.70
CA ALA A 924 -88.58 34.99 -18.48
C ALA A 924 -89.33 36.32 -18.72
N THR A 925 -89.99 36.87 -17.70
CA THR A 925 -90.69 38.18 -17.75
C THR A 925 -89.93 39.24 -16.93
N CYS A 926 -90.43 40.49 -16.89
CA CYS A 926 -89.80 41.55 -16.07
C CYS A 926 -89.74 41.22 -14.57
N THR A 927 -90.53 40.24 -14.09
CA THR A 927 -90.61 39.85 -12.67
C THR A 927 -90.54 38.34 -12.39
N GLU A 928 -90.48 37.45 -13.40
CA GLU A 928 -90.42 35.98 -13.22
C GLU A 928 -89.34 35.28 -14.08
N ASP A 929 -88.70 34.23 -13.54
CA ASP A 929 -87.67 33.40 -14.20
C ASP A 929 -88.27 32.36 -15.19
N GLY A 930 -87.58 32.08 -16.30
CA GLY A 930 -87.83 31.03 -17.31
C GLY A 930 -86.82 29.85 -17.27
N TYR A 931 -86.85 28.90 -18.23
CA TYR A 931 -85.90 27.78 -18.35
C TYR A 931 -85.87 27.08 -19.73
N THR A 932 -84.84 26.26 -20.02
CA THR A 932 -84.71 25.38 -21.20
C THR A 932 -84.19 23.98 -20.80
N THR A 933 -84.79 22.91 -21.32
CA THR A 933 -84.36 21.50 -21.11
C THR A 933 -83.95 20.88 -22.45
N SER A 934 -82.83 20.18 -22.56
CA SER A 934 -82.30 19.58 -23.82
C SER A 934 -81.85 18.12 -23.65
N VAL A 935 -82.08 17.27 -24.66
CA VAL A 935 -81.75 15.82 -24.69
C VAL A 935 -80.82 15.45 -25.86
N CYS A 936 -79.80 14.62 -25.62
CA CYS A 936 -78.85 14.18 -26.65
C CYS A 936 -79.44 13.07 -27.53
N LYS A 937 -79.51 13.28 -28.85
CA LYS A 937 -80.12 12.32 -29.78
C LYS A 937 -79.37 10.98 -29.88
N ASN A 938 -78.08 10.96 -29.53
CA ASN A 938 -77.19 9.81 -29.72
C ASN A 938 -77.02 8.95 -28.46
N CYS A 939 -77.34 9.46 -27.26
CA CYS A 939 -77.17 8.71 -26.01
C CYS A 939 -78.26 8.91 -24.96
N GLY A 940 -79.23 9.82 -25.17
CA GLY A 940 -80.38 10.01 -24.28
C GLY A 940 -80.15 10.87 -23.04
N ASP A 941 -78.96 11.45 -22.85
CA ASP A 941 -78.66 12.34 -21.71
C ASP A 941 -79.51 13.63 -21.76
N GLU A 942 -80.09 14.05 -20.61
CA GLU A 942 -80.89 15.28 -20.45
C GLU A 942 -80.19 16.34 -19.58
N LYS A 943 -80.24 17.63 -19.97
CA LYS A 943 -79.81 18.77 -19.14
C LYS A 943 -80.86 19.90 -19.08
N LYS A 944 -81.02 20.58 -17.95
CA LYS A 944 -81.95 21.71 -17.72
C LYS A 944 -81.20 22.98 -17.28
N GLU A 945 -81.50 24.12 -17.91
CA GLU A 945 -80.89 25.44 -17.66
C GLU A 945 -81.98 26.49 -17.36
N THR A 946 -81.81 27.31 -16.31
CA THR A 946 -82.79 28.32 -15.87
C THR A 946 -82.41 29.72 -16.39
N ILE A 947 -83.38 30.51 -16.88
CA ILE A 947 -83.23 31.88 -17.40
C ILE A 947 -83.88 32.85 -16.40
N LYS A 948 -83.22 33.96 -16.02
CA LYS A 948 -83.69 34.87 -14.94
C LYS A 948 -84.51 36.08 -15.46
N ALA A 949 -85.41 36.63 -14.62
CA ALA A 949 -86.26 37.80 -14.93
C ALA A 949 -85.50 39.05 -15.40
N THR A 950 -86.08 39.84 -16.32
CA THR A 950 -85.34 40.83 -17.15
C THR A 950 -85.34 42.29 -16.66
N GLY A 951 -86.00 42.68 -15.57
CA GLY A 951 -85.73 43.94 -14.83
C GLY A 951 -85.59 45.26 -15.60
N HIS A 952 -86.53 45.64 -16.46
CA HIS A 952 -86.62 46.95 -17.17
C HIS A 952 -85.35 47.37 -17.95
N GLN A 953 -84.76 46.44 -18.70
CA GLN A 953 -83.48 46.67 -19.39
C GLN A 953 -83.63 47.44 -20.72
N HIS A 954 -84.83 47.53 -21.32
CA HIS A 954 -85.03 48.27 -22.57
C HIS A 954 -85.57 49.67 -22.30
N THR A 955 -84.76 50.68 -22.60
CA THR A 955 -85.09 52.09 -22.46
C THR A 955 -84.76 52.86 -23.74
N GLU A 956 -85.47 53.96 -23.99
CA GLU A 956 -85.22 54.89 -25.09
C GLU A 956 -85.13 56.33 -24.61
N VAL A 957 -84.33 57.15 -25.29
CA VAL A 957 -84.09 58.56 -24.96
C VAL A 957 -84.73 59.46 -26.01
N ARG A 958 -85.60 60.38 -25.59
CA ARG A 958 -86.35 61.30 -26.45
C ARG A 958 -85.81 62.74 -26.30
N GLY A 959 -85.61 63.46 -27.41
CA GLY A 959 -85.28 64.90 -27.42
C GLY A 959 -83.79 65.30 -27.35
N ALA A 960 -82.85 64.41 -27.65
CA ALA A 960 -81.40 64.70 -27.57
C ALA A 960 -80.84 65.49 -28.79
N LYS A 961 -79.88 66.42 -28.56
CA LYS A 961 -79.13 67.21 -29.56
C LYS A 961 -77.62 67.13 -29.27
N LYS A 962 -76.75 66.79 -30.23
CA LYS A 962 -75.32 66.54 -29.96
C LYS A 962 -74.45 67.82 -30.04
N ALA A 963 -73.44 67.89 -29.17
CA ALA A 963 -72.39 68.91 -29.21
C ALA A 963 -71.31 68.57 -30.24
N THR A 964 -70.75 69.59 -30.91
CA THR A 964 -69.63 69.51 -31.88
C THR A 964 -68.40 70.22 -31.33
N CYS A 965 -67.24 70.09 -31.97
CA CYS A 965 -66.03 70.82 -31.58
C CYS A 965 -66.10 72.35 -31.80
N ILE A 966 -67.29 72.85 -32.16
CA ILE A 966 -67.59 74.27 -32.42
C ILE A 966 -68.90 74.74 -31.77
N GLU A 967 -69.86 73.86 -31.38
CA GLU A 967 -71.16 74.21 -30.75
C GLU A 967 -71.65 73.20 -29.67
N GLU A 968 -72.44 73.66 -28.69
CA GLU A 968 -72.95 72.86 -27.54
C GLU A 968 -74.23 72.03 -27.83
N GLY A 969 -74.53 71.00 -27.02
CA GLY A 969 -75.64 70.04 -27.15
C GLY A 969 -76.51 69.82 -25.88
N TYR A 970 -77.40 68.81 -25.89
CA TYR A 970 -78.38 68.42 -24.85
C TYR A 970 -78.69 66.89 -24.90
N THR A 971 -78.78 66.18 -23.76
CA THR A 971 -78.80 64.69 -23.73
C THR A 971 -80.17 64.01 -23.90
N GLY A 972 -81.31 64.72 -23.76
CA GLY A 972 -82.66 64.13 -23.85
C GLY A 972 -83.11 63.28 -22.63
N ASP A 973 -84.42 62.98 -22.55
CA ASP A 973 -85.10 62.30 -21.42
C ASP A 973 -85.32 60.80 -21.69
N THR A 974 -85.23 59.93 -20.67
CA THR A 974 -85.21 58.45 -20.78
C THR A 974 -86.53 57.78 -20.32
N TYR A 975 -87.05 56.86 -21.13
CA TYR A 975 -88.29 56.09 -20.93
C TYR A 975 -88.02 54.58 -21.07
N CYS A 976 -88.78 53.71 -20.40
CA CYS A 976 -88.72 52.25 -20.62
C CYS A 976 -89.66 51.84 -21.77
N THR A 977 -89.14 51.13 -22.76
CA THR A 977 -89.89 50.72 -23.96
C THR A 977 -90.75 49.48 -23.75
N ASP A 978 -90.48 48.69 -22.70
CA ASP A 978 -91.25 47.48 -22.42
C ASP A 978 -92.52 47.74 -21.59
N CYS A 979 -92.58 48.85 -20.83
CA CYS A 979 -93.73 49.19 -19.97
C CYS A 979 -94.17 50.66 -20.02
N GLU A 980 -93.63 51.44 -20.97
CA GLU A 980 -93.94 52.84 -21.28
C GLU A 980 -93.75 53.87 -20.15
N ASN A 981 -93.20 53.47 -19.00
CA ASN A 981 -92.96 54.38 -17.88
C ASN A 981 -91.70 55.25 -18.08
N MET A 982 -91.81 56.55 -17.74
CA MET A 982 -90.68 57.49 -17.77
C MET A 982 -89.71 57.21 -16.63
N ILE A 983 -88.42 57.10 -16.96
CA ILE A 983 -87.36 56.68 -16.02
C ILE A 983 -86.54 57.88 -15.50
N SER A 984 -86.21 58.89 -16.33
CA SER A 984 -85.46 60.09 -15.88
C SER A 984 -85.35 61.22 -16.93
N THR A 985 -85.11 62.48 -16.54
CA THR A 985 -84.91 63.65 -17.44
C THR A 985 -83.43 64.06 -17.68
N GLY A 986 -83.12 64.70 -18.83
CA GLY A 986 -81.78 64.97 -19.39
C GLY A 986 -81.18 66.38 -19.19
N LYS A 987 -79.89 66.56 -19.53
CA LYS A 987 -79.04 67.74 -19.21
C LYS A 987 -78.29 68.32 -20.44
N LYS A 988 -77.81 69.56 -20.32
CA LYS A 988 -77.02 70.27 -21.37
C LYS A 988 -75.58 69.71 -21.48
N ILE A 989 -75.00 69.71 -22.69
CA ILE A 989 -73.68 69.14 -23.06
C ILE A 989 -72.78 70.23 -23.65
N GLU A 990 -71.56 70.39 -23.12
CA GLU A 990 -70.52 71.31 -23.61
C GLU A 990 -69.89 70.84 -24.95
N LYS A 991 -69.12 71.70 -25.64
CA LYS A 991 -68.47 71.40 -26.95
C LYS A 991 -67.50 70.21 -26.87
N THR A 992 -67.31 69.47 -27.98
CA THR A 992 -66.56 68.19 -28.01
C THR A 992 -65.12 68.30 -28.50
N ASP A 993 -64.24 67.41 -28.02
CA ASP A 993 -62.82 67.32 -28.42
C ASP A 993 -62.60 66.78 -29.85
N HIS A 994 -61.42 67.06 -30.43
CA HIS A 994 -61.05 66.63 -31.78
C HIS A 994 -61.11 65.09 -31.96
N THR A 995 -61.72 64.66 -33.06
CA THR A 995 -61.84 63.24 -33.43
C THR A 995 -60.82 62.89 -34.52
N TRP A 996 -59.70 62.31 -34.11
CA TRP A 996 -58.60 61.88 -34.97
C TRP A 996 -58.96 60.60 -35.74
N ASP A 997 -58.49 60.47 -36.98
CA ASP A 997 -58.58 59.23 -37.75
C ASP A 997 -57.74 58.11 -37.11
N ASN A 998 -57.76 56.91 -37.70
CA ASN A 998 -57.04 55.75 -37.15
C ASN A 998 -55.50 55.86 -37.26
N GLY A 999 -55.00 56.98 -37.80
CA GLY A 999 -53.60 57.25 -38.09
C GLY A 999 -53.05 56.39 -39.22
N VAL A 1000 -52.21 56.99 -40.06
CA VAL A 1000 -51.50 56.28 -41.13
C VAL A 1000 -50.04 56.16 -40.75
N VAL A 1001 -49.47 54.96 -40.88
CA VAL A 1001 -48.03 54.75 -40.63
C VAL A 1001 -47.26 55.48 -41.72
N SER A 1002 -46.48 56.47 -41.32
CA SER A 1002 -45.72 57.34 -42.23
C SER A 1002 -44.28 56.87 -42.42
N LYS A 1003 -43.74 56.11 -41.47
CA LYS A 1003 -42.47 55.38 -41.57
C LYS A 1003 -42.55 54.09 -40.75
N ASP A 1004 -42.34 52.93 -41.35
CA ASP A 1004 -42.34 51.67 -40.61
C ASP A 1004 -41.09 51.53 -39.72
N PRO A 1005 -41.23 51.02 -38.46
CA PRO A 1005 -40.10 50.74 -37.59
C PRO A 1005 -39.31 49.51 -38.07
N THR A 1006 -37.98 49.58 -38.00
CA THR A 1006 -37.09 48.43 -38.26
C THR A 1006 -36.53 47.89 -36.94
N CYS A 1007 -35.74 46.81 -36.99
CA CYS A 1007 -35.15 46.22 -35.78
C CYS A 1007 -34.17 47.15 -35.04
N THR A 1008 -33.69 48.22 -35.69
CA THR A 1008 -32.75 49.21 -35.14
C THR A 1008 -33.25 50.66 -35.23
N GLU A 1009 -34.14 50.99 -36.17
CA GLU A 1009 -34.70 52.35 -36.32
C GLU A 1009 -36.17 52.43 -35.88
N LYS A 1010 -36.53 53.52 -35.22
CA LYS A 1010 -37.91 53.84 -34.86
C LYS A 1010 -38.73 54.25 -36.09
N GLY A 1011 -40.03 53.92 -36.07
CA GLY A 1011 -41.03 54.33 -37.07
C GLY A 1011 -41.88 55.51 -36.58
N SER A 1012 -42.89 55.92 -37.36
CA SER A 1012 -43.81 57.00 -37.01
C SER A 1012 -45.21 56.80 -37.60
N LYS A 1013 -46.23 57.32 -36.91
CA LYS A 1013 -47.65 57.28 -37.30
C LYS A 1013 -48.29 58.66 -37.19
N THR A 1014 -48.98 59.11 -38.22
CA THR A 1014 -49.59 60.46 -38.29
C THR A 1014 -51.11 60.36 -38.32
N TYR A 1015 -51.78 61.15 -37.48
CA TYR A 1015 -53.23 61.19 -37.29
C TYR A 1015 -53.80 62.51 -37.79
N THR A 1016 -54.96 62.46 -38.45
CA THR A 1016 -55.65 63.64 -38.99
C THR A 1016 -57.06 63.74 -38.42
N CYS A 1017 -57.44 64.89 -37.87
CA CYS A 1017 -58.78 65.11 -37.33
C CYS A 1017 -59.82 65.12 -38.46
N ALA A 1018 -60.81 64.23 -38.38
CA ALA A 1018 -61.82 64.05 -39.42
C ALA A 1018 -62.77 65.25 -39.58
N VAL A 1019 -62.83 66.13 -38.58
CA VAL A 1019 -63.76 67.27 -38.56
C VAL A 1019 -63.07 68.59 -38.92
N CYS A 1020 -61.89 68.91 -38.37
CA CYS A 1020 -61.20 70.20 -38.62
C CYS A 1020 -59.91 70.10 -39.45
N ARG A 1021 -59.46 68.88 -39.79
CA ARG A 1021 -58.25 68.58 -40.57
C ARG A 1021 -56.89 68.94 -39.96
N GLU A 1022 -56.84 69.26 -38.69
CA GLU A 1022 -55.57 69.38 -37.96
C GLU A 1022 -54.86 68.01 -37.89
N THR A 1023 -53.53 67.98 -37.80
CA THR A 1023 -52.73 66.72 -37.83
C THR A 1023 -51.75 66.63 -36.66
N LYS A 1024 -51.54 65.42 -36.11
CA LYS A 1024 -50.48 65.12 -35.10
C LYS A 1024 -49.70 63.85 -35.43
N THR A 1025 -48.41 63.77 -35.09
CA THR A 1025 -47.54 62.60 -35.38
C THR A 1025 -46.95 62.01 -34.10
N GLU A 1026 -46.92 60.67 -33.99
CA GLU A 1026 -46.40 59.90 -32.86
C GLU A 1026 -45.31 58.90 -33.32
N GLU A 1027 -44.25 58.71 -32.54
CA GLU A 1027 -43.16 57.75 -32.83
C GLU A 1027 -43.56 56.31 -32.46
N ILE A 1028 -43.24 55.35 -33.33
CA ILE A 1028 -43.37 53.91 -33.07
C ILE A 1028 -41.97 53.36 -32.68
N PRO A 1029 -41.81 52.69 -31.52
CA PRO A 1029 -40.53 52.11 -31.11
C PRO A 1029 -39.98 51.09 -32.12
N ALA A 1030 -38.66 51.00 -32.24
CA ALA A 1030 -37.99 49.96 -33.04
C ALA A 1030 -38.41 48.56 -32.57
N THR A 1031 -38.58 47.62 -33.49
CA THR A 1031 -39.15 46.30 -33.21
C THR A 1031 -38.20 45.36 -32.45
N GLY A 1032 -36.89 45.67 -32.45
CA GLY A 1032 -35.84 44.86 -31.84
C GLY A 1032 -35.58 43.54 -32.60
N HIS A 1033 -34.50 42.85 -32.26
CA HIS A 1033 -34.11 41.61 -32.93
C HIS A 1033 -34.93 40.39 -32.48
N GLN A 1034 -36.22 40.38 -32.80
CA GLN A 1034 -37.16 39.32 -32.41
C GLN A 1034 -36.96 38.04 -33.24
N ASN A 1035 -36.69 38.18 -34.54
CA ASN A 1035 -36.46 37.05 -35.43
C ASN A 1035 -34.98 36.66 -35.45
N LYS A 1036 -34.65 35.56 -34.76
CA LYS A 1036 -33.29 35.05 -34.61
C LYS A 1036 -33.12 33.73 -35.33
N GLU A 1037 -31.96 33.50 -35.90
CA GLU A 1037 -31.58 32.22 -36.49
C GLU A 1037 -30.16 31.84 -36.10
N VAL A 1038 -29.90 30.53 -36.01
CA VAL A 1038 -28.59 29.99 -35.63
C VAL A 1038 -27.91 29.44 -36.88
N ARG A 1039 -26.74 29.97 -37.21
CA ARG A 1039 -25.90 29.57 -38.36
C ARG A 1039 -24.68 28.78 -37.88
N ASP A 1040 -24.06 28.02 -38.78
CA ASP A 1040 -22.80 27.29 -38.57
C ASP A 1040 -22.77 26.23 -37.46
N LYS A 1041 -23.93 25.85 -36.91
CA LYS A 1041 -24.06 24.78 -35.91
C LYS A 1041 -23.53 23.46 -36.46
N LYS A 1042 -22.58 22.85 -35.75
CA LYS A 1042 -21.99 21.54 -36.07
C LYS A 1042 -22.14 20.61 -34.87
N ALA A 1043 -22.74 19.44 -35.08
CA ALA A 1043 -22.84 18.45 -34.01
C ALA A 1043 -21.46 17.86 -33.68
N ALA A 1044 -21.16 17.70 -32.40
CA ALA A 1044 -19.95 17.01 -31.95
C ALA A 1044 -19.99 15.53 -32.39
N THR A 1045 -18.82 14.98 -32.69
CA THR A 1045 -18.65 13.55 -33.03
C THR A 1045 -17.76 12.89 -31.98
N CYS A 1046 -17.60 11.57 -32.03
CA CYS A 1046 -16.75 10.84 -31.09
C CYS A 1046 -15.27 11.31 -31.06
N THR A 1047 -14.79 12.02 -32.10
CA THR A 1047 -13.39 12.44 -32.20
C THR A 1047 -13.18 13.90 -32.63
N LYS A 1048 -14.25 14.65 -32.89
CA LYS A 1048 -14.18 16.07 -33.25
C LYS A 1048 -15.20 16.85 -32.43
N ALA A 1049 -14.74 17.95 -31.86
CA ALA A 1049 -15.58 18.94 -31.19
C ALA A 1049 -16.70 19.42 -32.12
N GLY A 1050 -17.84 19.72 -31.51
CA GLY A 1050 -18.97 20.38 -32.15
C GLY A 1050 -18.94 21.89 -31.95
N TYR A 1051 -19.90 22.58 -32.53
CA TYR A 1051 -20.08 24.01 -32.41
C TYR A 1051 -21.57 24.33 -32.28
N THR A 1052 -21.95 25.09 -31.26
CA THR A 1052 -23.37 25.37 -31.00
C THR A 1052 -24.01 26.29 -32.05
N GLY A 1053 -23.20 26.94 -32.87
CA GLY A 1053 -23.62 27.88 -33.91
C GLY A 1053 -23.79 29.31 -33.40
N ASP A 1054 -23.60 30.25 -34.31
CA ASP A 1054 -23.72 31.70 -34.09
C ASP A 1054 -25.17 32.15 -34.30
N THR A 1055 -25.67 33.00 -33.40
CA THR A 1055 -27.04 33.51 -33.48
C THR A 1055 -27.06 34.87 -34.17
N TYR A 1056 -27.74 34.96 -35.31
CA TYR A 1056 -27.92 36.17 -36.11
C TYR A 1056 -29.37 36.66 -36.06
N CYS A 1057 -29.57 37.96 -36.24
CA CYS A 1057 -30.88 38.50 -36.55
C CYS A 1057 -31.22 38.21 -38.02
N LYS A 1058 -32.38 37.61 -38.27
CA LYS A 1058 -32.82 37.28 -39.63
C LYS A 1058 -33.21 38.53 -40.44
N ASP A 1059 -33.63 39.59 -39.75
CA ASP A 1059 -34.19 40.79 -40.38
C ASP A 1059 -33.11 41.80 -40.80
N CYS A 1060 -31.97 41.89 -40.08
CA CYS A 1060 -30.85 42.78 -40.44
C CYS A 1060 -29.50 42.09 -40.65
N GLY A 1061 -29.37 40.80 -40.36
CA GLY A 1061 -28.12 40.05 -40.53
C GLY A 1061 -27.06 40.30 -39.46
N GLU A 1062 -27.35 41.08 -38.42
CA GLU A 1062 -26.42 41.39 -37.33
C GLU A 1062 -26.16 40.17 -36.43
N LEU A 1063 -24.89 39.93 -36.06
CA LEU A 1063 -24.49 38.86 -35.16
C LEU A 1063 -24.88 39.23 -33.72
N LEU A 1064 -25.86 38.53 -33.16
CA LEU A 1064 -26.38 38.82 -31.82
C LEU A 1064 -25.61 38.09 -30.73
N LYS A 1065 -25.09 36.89 -31.01
CA LYS A 1065 -24.35 36.07 -30.03
C LYS A 1065 -23.51 35.00 -30.71
N THR A 1066 -22.22 34.93 -30.36
CA THR A 1066 -21.31 33.90 -30.86
C THR A 1066 -21.53 32.54 -30.18
N GLY A 1067 -21.49 31.47 -30.96
CA GLY A 1067 -21.58 30.08 -30.49
C GLY A 1067 -20.32 29.64 -29.75
N LYS A 1068 -20.43 28.56 -28.98
CA LYS A 1068 -19.31 27.95 -28.25
C LYS A 1068 -18.91 26.63 -28.88
N GLU A 1069 -17.62 26.35 -28.83
CA GLU A 1069 -17.08 25.03 -29.15
C GLU A 1069 -17.49 24.05 -28.05
N THR A 1070 -17.94 22.86 -28.45
CA THR A 1070 -18.38 21.78 -27.55
C THR A 1070 -17.44 20.60 -27.69
N ASP A 1071 -17.05 19.97 -26.60
CA ASP A 1071 -16.09 18.88 -26.62
C ASP A 1071 -16.53 17.68 -27.50
N ALA A 1072 -15.54 16.92 -27.97
CA ALA A 1072 -15.81 15.69 -28.70
C ALA A 1072 -16.51 14.67 -27.79
N LEU A 1073 -17.54 14.00 -28.30
CA LEU A 1073 -18.44 13.13 -27.51
C LEU A 1073 -17.78 11.88 -26.91
N GLY A 1074 -16.49 11.63 -27.17
CA GLY A 1074 -15.79 10.42 -26.77
C GLY A 1074 -16.35 9.12 -27.36
N HIS A 1075 -15.73 8.00 -27.02
CA HIS A 1075 -16.17 6.68 -27.46
C HIS A 1075 -16.94 5.95 -26.36
N THR A 1076 -18.25 5.77 -26.54
CA THR A 1076 -19.06 4.91 -25.67
C THR A 1076 -18.94 3.45 -26.12
N TRP A 1077 -18.14 2.66 -25.42
CA TRP A 1077 -17.85 1.26 -25.78
C TRP A 1077 -18.97 0.31 -25.31
N GLY A 1078 -19.57 -0.44 -26.22
CA GLY A 1078 -20.52 -1.51 -25.87
C GLY A 1078 -19.82 -2.72 -25.24
N LYS A 1079 -20.62 -3.68 -24.73
CA LYS A 1079 -20.12 -4.91 -24.08
C LYS A 1079 -19.09 -5.61 -24.97
N GLY A 1080 -17.89 -5.84 -24.41
CA GLY A 1080 -16.77 -6.44 -25.13
C GLY A 1080 -17.09 -7.85 -25.62
N LYS A 1081 -16.88 -8.13 -26.91
CA LYS A 1081 -17.05 -9.46 -27.50
C LYS A 1081 -15.70 -10.16 -27.59
N VAL A 1082 -15.59 -11.38 -27.05
CA VAL A 1082 -14.38 -12.21 -27.21
C VAL A 1082 -14.25 -12.58 -28.69
N THR A 1083 -13.33 -11.93 -29.39
CA THR A 1083 -13.04 -12.16 -30.81
C THR A 1083 -11.95 -13.18 -31.01
N ARG A 1084 -11.07 -13.36 -30.01
CA ARG A 1084 -10.10 -14.47 -29.96
C ARG A 1084 -9.99 -15.00 -28.54
N LYS A 1085 -10.25 -16.29 -28.33
CA LYS A 1085 -10.03 -16.91 -27.01
C LYS A 1085 -8.52 -17.01 -26.73
N SER A 1086 -8.13 -16.83 -25.46
CA SER A 1086 -6.74 -17.02 -25.06
C SER A 1086 -6.33 -18.48 -25.20
N THR A 1087 -5.09 -18.70 -25.61
CA THR A 1087 -4.45 -20.01 -25.71
C THR A 1087 -3.10 -19.99 -25.00
N TYR A 1088 -2.45 -21.14 -24.85
CA TYR A 1088 -1.12 -21.21 -24.24
C TYR A 1088 0.00 -20.56 -25.09
N THR A 1089 -0.24 -20.36 -26.39
CA THR A 1089 0.74 -19.80 -27.34
C THR A 1089 0.39 -18.40 -27.81
N ALA A 1090 -0.90 -18.05 -27.84
CA ALA A 1090 -1.41 -16.76 -28.31
C ALA A 1090 -2.38 -16.12 -27.31
N ALA A 1091 -2.20 -14.82 -27.11
CA ALA A 1091 -3.06 -13.99 -26.27
C ALA A 1091 -4.48 -13.94 -26.84
N GLY A 1092 -5.50 -13.88 -25.98
CA GLY A 1092 -6.87 -13.66 -26.44
C GLY A 1092 -7.07 -12.21 -26.86
N GLN A 1093 -8.22 -11.92 -27.47
CA GLN A 1093 -8.63 -10.59 -27.86
C GLN A 1093 -10.11 -10.40 -27.52
N ILE A 1094 -10.39 -9.26 -26.90
CA ILE A 1094 -11.74 -8.77 -26.66
C ILE A 1094 -11.88 -7.50 -27.48
N THR A 1095 -12.89 -7.46 -28.35
CA THR A 1095 -13.18 -6.29 -29.18
C THR A 1095 -14.41 -5.58 -28.62
N TYR A 1096 -14.22 -4.32 -28.26
CA TYR A 1096 -15.26 -3.40 -27.87
C TYR A 1096 -15.66 -2.60 -29.11
N THR A 1097 -16.94 -2.45 -29.35
CA THR A 1097 -17.45 -1.64 -30.47
C THR A 1097 -18.15 -0.43 -29.90
N CYS A 1098 -17.77 0.76 -30.35
CA CYS A 1098 -18.40 1.98 -29.91
C CYS A 1098 -19.85 2.03 -30.44
N SER A 1099 -20.82 2.20 -29.56
CA SER A 1099 -22.26 2.24 -29.92
C SER A 1099 -22.63 3.44 -30.77
N ARG A 1100 -21.85 4.53 -30.71
CA ARG A 1100 -22.09 5.78 -31.43
C ARG A 1100 -21.49 5.82 -32.85
N CYS A 1101 -20.25 5.34 -33.02
CA CYS A 1101 -19.52 5.49 -34.30
C CYS A 1101 -19.02 4.17 -34.90
N GLY A 1102 -19.25 3.03 -34.25
CA GLY A 1102 -18.83 1.72 -34.76
C GLY A 1102 -17.33 1.46 -34.76
N LYS A 1103 -16.48 2.40 -34.31
CA LYS A 1103 -15.04 2.14 -34.10
C LYS A 1103 -14.86 0.95 -33.17
N LYS A 1104 -13.77 0.21 -33.38
CA LYS A 1104 -13.44 -0.99 -32.62
C LYS A 1104 -12.18 -0.76 -31.80
N ARG A 1105 -12.26 -1.03 -30.49
CA ARG A 1105 -11.12 -1.07 -29.56
C ARG A 1105 -10.83 -2.54 -29.26
N VAL A 1106 -9.62 -2.99 -29.58
CA VAL A 1106 -9.21 -4.38 -29.35
C VAL A 1106 -8.26 -4.43 -28.16
N ILE A 1107 -8.68 -5.08 -27.08
CA ILE A 1107 -7.84 -5.33 -25.92
C ILE A 1107 -7.30 -6.75 -26.01
N THR A 1108 -6.02 -6.91 -25.75
CA THR A 1108 -5.33 -8.19 -25.78
C THR A 1108 -5.32 -8.80 -24.37
N THR A 1109 -5.82 -10.02 -24.22
CA THR A 1109 -5.85 -10.73 -22.93
C THR A 1109 -4.61 -11.61 -22.73
N LYS A 1110 -4.22 -11.86 -21.48
CA LYS A 1110 -3.05 -12.69 -21.17
C LYS A 1110 -3.19 -14.11 -21.76
N LYS A 1111 -2.05 -14.69 -22.17
CA LYS A 1111 -1.95 -16.09 -22.61
C LYS A 1111 -2.33 -17.02 -21.45
N LEU A 1112 -2.85 -18.20 -21.77
CA LEU A 1112 -3.07 -19.23 -20.75
C LEU A 1112 -1.73 -19.76 -20.23
N PHE A 1113 -1.63 -19.99 -18.93
CA PHE A 1113 -0.42 -20.56 -18.32
C PHE A 1113 -0.31 -22.05 -18.60
N TYR A 1114 0.86 -22.51 -19.06
CA TYR A 1114 1.09 -23.94 -19.23
C TYR A 1114 0.95 -24.68 -17.90
N PRO A 1115 0.43 -25.92 -17.92
CA PRO A 1115 0.36 -26.75 -16.71
C PRO A 1115 1.71 -26.89 -16.02
N LYS A 1116 1.72 -26.67 -14.70
CA LYS A 1116 2.92 -26.64 -13.84
C LYS A 1116 3.69 -27.97 -13.91
N ALA A 1117 5.01 -27.91 -13.74
CA ALA A 1117 5.81 -29.12 -13.56
C ALA A 1117 5.29 -29.91 -12.36
N GLY A 1118 5.15 -31.22 -12.51
CA GLY A 1118 4.54 -32.09 -11.51
C GLY A 1118 3.11 -32.52 -11.78
N THR A 1119 2.36 -31.78 -12.61
CA THR A 1119 1.00 -32.19 -13.01
C THR A 1119 1.03 -33.57 -13.67
N LYS A 1120 0.10 -34.44 -13.27
CA LYS A 1120 -0.02 -35.80 -13.79
C LYS A 1120 -1.19 -35.89 -14.77
N TYR A 1121 -0.96 -36.58 -15.88
CA TYR A 1121 -1.95 -36.88 -16.89
C TYR A 1121 -2.01 -38.37 -17.15
N THR A 1122 -3.22 -38.91 -17.28
CA THR A 1122 -3.42 -40.29 -17.75
C THR A 1122 -3.72 -40.27 -19.23
N VAL A 1123 -2.85 -40.87 -20.05
CA VAL A 1123 -3.03 -40.98 -21.50
C VAL A 1123 -2.81 -42.43 -21.89
N ALA A 1124 -3.79 -43.05 -22.54
CA ALA A 1124 -3.76 -44.46 -22.95
C ALA A 1124 -3.37 -45.43 -21.81
N GLY A 1125 -3.91 -45.21 -20.60
CA GLY A 1125 -3.63 -46.04 -19.42
C GLY A 1125 -2.23 -45.87 -18.82
N CYS A 1126 -1.44 -44.92 -19.31
CA CYS A 1126 -0.13 -44.55 -18.76
C CYS A 1126 -0.22 -43.19 -18.05
N GLN A 1127 0.42 -43.07 -16.89
CA GLN A 1127 0.52 -41.83 -16.14
C GLN A 1127 1.81 -41.09 -16.52
N TYR A 1128 1.65 -39.85 -16.98
CA TYR A 1128 2.73 -38.94 -17.37
C TYR A 1128 2.78 -37.76 -16.39
N LYS A 1129 3.96 -37.44 -15.88
CA LYS A 1129 4.23 -36.27 -15.04
C LYS A 1129 4.90 -35.20 -15.90
N VAL A 1130 4.38 -33.98 -15.92
CA VAL A 1130 5.05 -32.83 -16.55
C VAL A 1130 6.39 -32.61 -15.86
N ILE A 1131 7.46 -32.58 -16.64
CA ILE A 1131 8.82 -32.25 -16.15
C ILE A 1131 9.25 -30.85 -16.60
N LYS A 1132 8.75 -30.39 -17.75
CA LYS A 1132 8.90 -29.01 -18.21
C LYS A 1132 7.56 -28.53 -18.76
N ALA A 1133 7.01 -27.47 -18.15
CA ALA A 1133 5.73 -26.88 -18.54
C ALA A 1133 5.72 -26.57 -20.05
N GLY A 1134 4.65 -26.96 -20.74
CA GLY A 1134 4.47 -26.80 -22.18
C GLY A 1134 5.38 -27.62 -23.10
N ALA A 1135 6.35 -28.39 -22.57
CA ALA A 1135 7.43 -28.95 -23.40
C ALA A 1135 7.67 -30.45 -23.18
N GLU A 1136 7.90 -30.90 -21.95
CA GLU A 1136 8.35 -32.27 -21.68
C GLU A 1136 7.58 -32.98 -20.55
N VAL A 1137 7.38 -34.28 -20.72
CA VAL A 1137 6.76 -35.18 -19.72
C VAL A 1137 7.56 -36.45 -19.51
N SER A 1138 7.45 -37.02 -18.31
CA SER A 1138 8.03 -38.29 -17.88
C SER A 1138 6.92 -39.32 -17.64
N LEU A 1139 7.04 -40.54 -18.16
CA LEU A 1139 6.12 -41.60 -17.80
C LEU A 1139 6.47 -42.10 -16.39
N VAL A 1140 5.54 -41.94 -15.44
CA VAL A 1140 5.74 -42.27 -14.02
C VAL A 1140 4.92 -43.48 -13.56
N GLY A 1141 3.96 -43.93 -14.34
CA GLY A 1141 3.12 -45.09 -14.01
C GLY A 1141 2.43 -45.68 -15.22
N THR A 1142 1.96 -46.91 -15.08
CA THR A 1142 1.16 -47.61 -16.11
C THR A 1142 0.07 -48.44 -15.45
N ASN A 1143 -0.93 -48.83 -16.23
CA ASN A 1143 -1.87 -49.89 -15.86
C ASN A 1143 -1.11 -51.23 -15.64
N LYS A 1144 -1.14 -51.75 -14.40
CA LYS A 1144 -0.46 -52.99 -13.98
C LYS A 1144 -1.00 -54.25 -14.68
N ASN A 1145 -2.21 -54.18 -15.24
CA ASN A 1145 -2.86 -55.29 -15.94
C ASN A 1145 -2.58 -55.32 -17.45
N ALA A 1146 -1.91 -54.31 -18.01
CA ALA A 1146 -1.63 -54.24 -19.43
C ALA A 1146 -0.68 -55.36 -19.91
N LYS A 1147 -1.07 -56.08 -20.97
CA LYS A 1147 -0.20 -57.08 -21.63
C LYS A 1147 0.86 -56.44 -22.53
N SER A 1148 0.56 -55.27 -23.11
CA SER A 1148 1.46 -54.51 -23.99
C SER A 1148 1.30 -53.01 -23.74
N VAL A 1149 2.41 -52.27 -23.71
CA VAL A 1149 2.41 -50.80 -23.53
C VAL A 1149 3.26 -50.12 -24.60
N THR A 1150 2.71 -49.06 -25.21
CA THR A 1150 3.43 -48.20 -26.15
C THR A 1150 3.59 -46.81 -25.54
N ILE A 1151 4.84 -46.41 -25.33
CA ILE A 1151 5.22 -45.08 -24.87
C ILE A 1151 5.47 -44.24 -26.13
N PRO A 1152 4.59 -43.29 -26.48
CA PRO A 1152 4.75 -42.50 -27.69
C PRO A 1152 5.90 -41.52 -27.56
N ALA A 1153 6.36 -40.96 -28.70
CA ALA A 1153 7.38 -39.90 -28.69
C ALA A 1153 6.82 -38.56 -28.17
N VAL A 1154 5.52 -38.34 -28.33
CA VAL A 1154 4.78 -37.16 -27.88
C VAL A 1154 3.40 -37.56 -27.35
N ILE A 1155 2.85 -36.79 -26.42
CA ILE A 1155 1.44 -36.88 -26.01
C ILE A 1155 0.78 -35.51 -26.19
N LYS A 1156 -0.52 -35.50 -26.50
CA LYS A 1156 -1.34 -34.28 -26.56
C LYS A 1156 -2.35 -34.31 -25.43
N VAL A 1157 -2.33 -33.30 -24.56
CA VAL A 1157 -3.25 -33.18 -23.42
C VAL A 1157 -3.70 -31.74 -23.29
N LYS A 1158 -5.02 -31.51 -23.21
CA LYS A 1158 -5.63 -30.16 -23.10
C LYS A 1158 -5.08 -29.16 -24.15
N GLY A 1159 -4.89 -29.60 -25.40
CA GLY A 1159 -4.38 -28.74 -26.48
C GLY A 1159 -2.85 -28.50 -26.48
N VAL A 1160 -2.12 -28.99 -25.48
CA VAL A 1160 -0.65 -28.87 -25.39
C VAL A 1160 0.02 -30.16 -25.86
N THR A 1161 1.07 -30.03 -26.69
CA THR A 1161 1.87 -31.16 -27.17
C THR A 1161 3.15 -31.29 -26.36
N TYR A 1162 3.27 -32.37 -25.58
CA TYR A 1162 4.44 -32.66 -24.76
C TYR A 1162 5.32 -33.74 -25.41
N LYS A 1163 6.63 -33.54 -25.41
CA LYS A 1163 7.62 -34.59 -25.73
C LYS A 1163 7.76 -35.53 -24.55
N VAL A 1164 7.63 -36.84 -24.77
CA VAL A 1164 7.91 -37.84 -23.73
C VAL A 1164 9.41 -38.10 -23.71
N THR A 1165 10.11 -37.60 -22.69
CA THR A 1165 11.58 -37.61 -22.66
C THR A 1165 12.17 -38.58 -21.66
N SER A 1166 11.38 -39.14 -20.74
CA SER A 1166 11.90 -40.11 -19.78
C SER A 1166 10.88 -41.12 -19.29
N ILE A 1167 11.41 -42.24 -18.79
CA ILE A 1167 10.69 -43.25 -18.00
C ILE A 1167 11.18 -43.14 -16.56
N GLY A 1168 10.25 -42.84 -15.66
CA GLY A 1168 10.50 -42.59 -14.24
C GLY A 1168 10.88 -43.84 -13.45
N THR A 1169 11.38 -43.62 -12.24
CA THR A 1169 11.74 -44.69 -11.29
C THR A 1169 10.50 -45.52 -10.96
N LYS A 1170 10.62 -46.85 -11.00
CA LYS A 1170 9.52 -47.79 -10.70
C LYS A 1170 8.26 -47.64 -11.59
N ALA A 1171 8.35 -46.97 -12.74
CA ALA A 1171 7.18 -46.68 -13.58
C ALA A 1171 6.34 -47.91 -14.00
N PHE A 1172 6.99 -49.06 -14.20
CA PHE A 1172 6.35 -50.35 -14.52
C PHE A 1172 6.48 -51.38 -13.38
N ASN A 1173 6.86 -50.96 -12.18
CA ASN A 1173 7.19 -51.86 -11.08
C ASN A 1173 6.06 -52.86 -10.79
N GLY A 1174 6.39 -54.16 -10.84
CA GLY A 1174 5.46 -55.24 -10.53
C GLY A 1174 4.40 -55.50 -11.60
N SER A 1175 4.58 -55.03 -12.83
CA SER A 1175 3.66 -55.32 -13.95
C SER A 1175 3.79 -56.79 -14.41
N LYS A 1176 3.21 -57.71 -13.63
CA LYS A 1176 3.36 -59.17 -13.81
C LYS A 1176 2.78 -59.71 -15.12
N LYS A 1177 1.81 -59.02 -15.73
CA LYS A 1177 1.15 -59.44 -16.99
C LYS A 1177 1.78 -58.82 -18.24
N LEU A 1178 2.72 -57.88 -18.08
CA LEU A 1178 3.33 -57.14 -19.18
C LEU A 1178 4.30 -58.03 -19.96
N THR A 1179 4.03 -58.21 -21.25
CA THR A 1179 4.84 -59.04 -22.15
C THR A 1179 5.62 -58.25 -23.19
N LYS A 1180 5.14 -57.06 -23.57
CA LYS A 1180 5.73 -56.22 -24.62
C LYS A 1180 5.73 -54.74 -24.23
N VAL A 1181 6.84 -54.04 -24.47
CA VAL A 1181 6.94 -52.57 -24.32
C VAL A 1181 7.57 -51.96 -25.57
N THR A 1182 6.99 -50.86 -26.05
CA THR A 1182 7.57 -50.03 -27.11
C THR A 1182 7.92 -48.66 -26.56
N VAL A 1183 9.17 -48.24 -26.67
CA VAL A 1183 9.70 -46.97 -26.17
C VAL A 1183 9.88 -45.99 -27.33
N GLY A 1184 9.26 -44.81 -27.23
CA GLY A 1184 9.27 -43.77 -28.26
C GLY A 1184 10.64 -43.15 -28.54
N ALA A 1185 10.74 -42.44 -29.67
CA ALA A 1185 12.01 -41.92 -30.18
C ALA A 1185 12.64 -40.80 -29.33
N ASN A 1186 11.81 -40.03 -28.59
CA ASN A 1186 12.26 -38.87 -27.81
C ASN A 1186 12.78 -39.22 -26.40
N ILE A 1187 12.81 -40.50 -26.03
CA ILE A 1187 13.17 -40.93 -24.67
C ILE A 1187 14.69 -40.80 -24.47
N LYS A 1188 15.09 -39.86 -23.63
CA LYS A 1188 16.49 -39.55 -23.27
C LYS A 1188 16.95 -40.32 -22.03
N LYS A 1189 16.02 -40.74 -21.15
CA LYS A 1189 16.33 -41.35 -19.84
C LYS A 1189 15.42 -42.51 -19.49
N ILE A 1190 16.01 -43.59 -18.96
CA ILE A 1190 15.30 -44.71 -18.33
C ILE A 1190 15.86 -44.87 -16.91
N SER A 1191 15.03 -44.58 -15.92
CA SER A 1191 15.45 -44.46 -14.52
C SER A 1191 15.64 -45.83 -13.84
N ASN A 1192 16.22 -45.81 -12.63
CA ASN A 1192 16.45 -47.00 -11.82
C ASN A 1192 15.15 -47.78 -11.59
N ASN A 1193 15.21 -49.10 -11.67
CA ASN A 1193 14.08 -50.00 -11.40
C ASN A 1193 12.81 -49.72 -12.22
N ALA A 1194 12.92 -49.03 -13.37
CA ALA A 1194 11.76 -48.68 -14.21
C ALA A 1194 10.88 -49.90 -14.53
N PHE A 1195 11.47 -51.07 -14.79
CA PHE A 1195 10.79 -52.33 -15.10
C PHE A 1195 11.01 -53.41 -14.02
N PHE A 1196 11.21 -53.00 -12.77
CA PHE A 1196 11.50 -53.94 -11.70
C PHE A 1196 10.37 -54.97 -11.52
N LYS A 1197 10.74 -56.25 -11.36
CA LYS A 1197 9.81 -57.39 -11.17
C LYS A 1197 8.78 -57.60 -12.30
N CYS A 1198 9.02 -57.11 -13.52
CA CYS A 1198 8.22 -57.42 -14.71
C CYS A 1198 8.55 -58.82 -15.26
N LYS A 1199 8.21 -59.88 -14.54
CA LYS A 1199 8.67 -61.26 -14.81
C LYS A 1199 8.26 -61.81 -16.18
N SER A 1200 7.09 -61.41 -16.69
CA SER A 1200 6.53 -61.90 -17.97
C SER A 1200 6.99 -61.11 -19.20
N LEU A 1201 7.87 -60.11 -19.01
CA LEU A 1201 8.31 -59.23 -20.10
C LEU A 1201 9.21 -59.99 -21.08
N LYS A 1202 8.71 -60.24 -22.29
CA LYS A 1202 9.40 -60.99 -23.35
C LYS A 1202 10.14 -60.07 -24.32
N THR A 1203 9.57 -58.91 -24.65
CA THR A 1203 10.13 -58.02 -25.68
C THR A 1203 10.08 -56.54 -25.28
N VAL A 1204 11.20 -55.84 -25.43
CA VAL A 1204 11.28 -54.37 -25.32
C VAL A 1204 11.80 -53.80 -26.63
N THR A 1205 11.04 -52.95 -27.29
CA THR A 1205 11.45 -52.27 -28.52
C THR A 1205 11.80 -50.82 -28.20
N ILE A 1206 13.06 -50.42 -28.34
CA ILE A 1206 13.50 -49.05 -28.11
C ILE A 1206 13.67 -48.35 -29.46
N LYS A 1207 12.87 -47.32 -29.74
CA LYS A 1207 13.02 -46.49 -30.95
C LYS A 1207 13.97 -45.31 -30.75
N SER A 1208 14.24 -44.93 -29.49
CA SER A 1208 15.16 -43.83 -29.16
C SER A 1208 16.60 -44.14 -29.58
N VAL A 1209 17.29 -43.09 -30.04
CA VAL A 1209 18.74 -43.04 -30.28
C VAL A 1209 19.48 -42.16 -29.27
N LEU A 1210 18.77 -41.62 -28.27
CA LEU A 1210 19.26 -40.59 -27.35
C LEU A 1210 19.72 -41.14 -25.98
N LEU A 1211 19.66 -42.46 -25.77
CA LEU A 1211 20.07 -43.07 -24.51
C LEU A 1211 21.59 -43.19 -24.42
N THR A 1212 22.14 -42.84 -23.25
CA THR A 1212 23.57 -42.94 -22.94
C THR A 1212 23.79 -43.85 -21.74
N LYS A 1213 25.06 -44.23 -21.49
CA LYS A 1213 25.45 -45.01 -20.30
C LYS A 1213 25.08 -44.33 -18.97
N LYS A 1214 25.00 -42.98 -18.95
CA LYS A 1214 24.60 -42.19 -17.77
C LYS A 1214 23.08 -42.11 -17.61
N THR A 1215 22.33 -42.05 -18.71
CA THR A 1215 20.88 -41.80 -18.69
C THR A 1215 20.02 -43.06 -18.74
N ALA A 1216 20.57 -44.20 -19.13
CA ALA A 1216 19.92 -45.50 -19.03
C ALA A 1216 20.48 -46.31 -17.87
N SER A 1217 19.67 -46.51 -16.83
CA SER A 1217 20.11 -47.26 -15.66
C SER A 1217 20.37 -48.74 -15.96
N LYS A 1218 21.53 -49.25 -15.54
CA LYS A 1218 21.85 -50.69 -15.53
C LYS A 1218 20.85 -51.50 -14.70
N ARG A 1219 20.22 -50.87 -13.69
CA ARG A 1219 19.22 -51.51 -12.80
C ARG A 1219 17.79 -51.32 -13.30
N ALA A 1220 17.55 -50.66 -14.43
CA ALA A 1220 16.21 -50.43 -14.97
C ALA A 1220 15.42 -51.73 -15.16
N PHE A 1221 16.12 -52.81 -15.52
CA PHE A 1221 15.56 -54.13 -15.82
C PHE A 1221 15.88 -55.18 -14.75
N LYS A 1222 16.08 -54.78 -13.50
CA LYS A 1222 16.37 -55.76 -12.43
C LYS A 1222 15.15 -56.68 -12.20
N GLY A 1223 15.38 -57.99 -12.10
CA GLY A 1223 14.32 -58.97 -11.82
C GLY A 1223 13.38 -59.29 -13.00
N ILE A 1224 13.83 -59.05 -14.24
CA ILE A 1224 13.16 -59.54 -15.46
C ILE A 1224 13.75 -60.88 -15.90
N SER A 1225 13.06 -61.59 -16.82
CA SER A 1225 13.56 -62.83 -17.42
C SER A 1225 14.81 -62.59 -18.27
N ARG A 1226 15.86 -63.43 -18.08
CA ARG A 1226 17.09 -63.42 -18.91
C ARG A 1226 16.82 -63.74 -20.39
N LYS A 1227 15.66 -64.34 -20.71
CA LYS A 1227 15.23 -64.64 -22.09
C LYS A 1227 14.63 -63.42 -22.83
N MET A 1228 14.49 -62.27 -22.16
CA MET A 1228 13.93 -61.05 -22.75
C MET A 1228 14.77 -60.53 -23.91
N VAL A 1229 14.12 -60.18 -25.02
CA VAL A 1229 14.76 -59.64 -26.22
C VAL A 1229 14.52 -58.13 -26.32
N MET A 1230 15.61 -57.36 -26.37
CA MET A 1230 15.57 -55.93 -26.60
C MET A 1230 15.85 -55.62 -28.07
N LYS A 1231 14.86 -55.09 -28.79
CA LYS A 1231 15.00 -54.66 -30.19
C LYS A 1231 15.37 -53.18 -30.23
N VAL A 1232 16.44 -52.83 -30.93
CA VAL A 1232 17.01 -51.46 -30.96
C VAL A 1232 17.32 -51.03 -32.39
N PRO A 1233 17.54 -49.73 -32.68
CA PRO A 1233 17.91 -49.30 -34.02
C PRO A 1233 19.28 -49.89 -34.41
N LYS A 1234 19.41 -50.43 -35.63
CA LYS A 1234 20.62 -51.15 -36.12
C LYS A 1234 21.92 -50.39 -35.82
N LYS A 1235 21.92 -49.07 -36.03
CA LYS A 1235 23.06 -48.17 -35.76
C LYS A 1235 23.45 -48.06 -34.27
N MET A 1236 22.50 -48.19 -33.35
CA MET A 1236 22.73 -48.05 -31.90
C MET A 1236 23.02 -49.38 -31.22
N LYS A 1237 22.97 -50.52 -31.93
CA LYS A 1237 23.12 -51.86 -31.36
C LYS A 1237 24.39 -52.01 -30.52
N LYS A 1238 25.56 -51.63 -31.06
CA LYS A 1238 26.84 -51.70 -30.34
C LYS A 1238 26.82 -50.87 -29.05
N VAL A 1239 26.21 -49.69 -29.08
CA VAL A 1239 26.10 -48.79 -27.91
C VAL A 1239 25.16 -49.39 -26.85
N TYR A 1240 23.99 -49.89 -27.26
CA TYR A 1240 22.98 -50.39 -26.31
C TYR A 1240 23.36 -51.74 -25.70
N VAL A 1241 24.13 -52.58 -26.41
CA VAL A 1241 24.79 -53.76 -25.82
C VAL A 1241 25.72 -53.37 -24.67
N LYS A 1242 26.49 -52.28 -24.82
CA LYS A 1242 27.38 -51.78 -23.75
C LYS A 1242 26.60 -51.18 -22.57
N ILE A 1243 25.45 -50.56 -22.82
CA ILE A 1243 24.59 -49.96 -21.78
C ILE A 1243 23.87 -51.06 -20.98
N PHE A 1244 23.24 -52.01 -21.67
CA PHE A 1244 22.41 -53.06 -21.08
C PHE A 1244 23.13 -54.42 -21.02
N LYS A 1245 24.32 -54.44 -20.40
CA LYS A 1245 25.11 -55.66 -20.25
C LYS A 1245 24.28 -56.78 -19.59
N GLY A 1246 24.31 -57.97 -20.17
CA GLY A 1246 23.59 -59.15 -19.68
C GLY A 1246 22.18 -59.36 -20.25
N LEU A 1247 21.71 -58.50 -21.16
CA LEU A 1247 20.44 -58.67 -21.87
C LEU A 1247 20.66 -58.95 -23.36
N LYS A 1248 19.75 -59.73 -23.98
CA LYS A 1248 19.82 -60.06 -25.41
C LYS A 1248 19.32 -58.88 -26.25
N VAL A 1249 20.26 -58.09 -26.78
CA VAL A 1249 19.99 -56.94 -27.66
C VAL A 1249 20.07 -57.38 -29.14
N LYS A 1250 18.98 -57.22 -29.89
CA LYS A 1250 18.88 -57.56 -31.32
C LYS A 1250 18.91 -56.32 -32.20
#